data_AF-A0A2U1Y8F6-F1
#
_entry.id   AF-A0A2U1Y8F6-F1
#
_cell.length_a   1.000
_cell.length_b   1.000
_cell.length_c   1.000
_cell.angle_alpha   90.00
_cell.angle_beta   90.00
_cell.angle_gamma   90.00
#
_symmetry.space_group_name_H-M   'P 1'
#
loop_
_entity.id
_entity.type
_entity.pdbx_description
1 polymer ?
#
loop_
_entity_poly.entity_id
_entity_poly.type
_entity_poly.pdbx_seq_one_letter_code
_entity_poly.pdbx_strand_id
1 'polypeptide(L)'
;MVNGQGRLRPHWQTFMSTLGPLDAEQMAQRWEEARRLLHQNGVTYNIYGDPNGMERPWPLDMMPLLLPAHEWKAIESGLIQRASLLNAILTDLYGPQTLTRYGRLPPSVIHADPGFRRAVHGIRVPNDVHLHFYAVDLARAPDGRWWVLSDRTQAPSGSGYALENRAVIAKVLPDSFRHCQVERLTGFFDTFKETLLSIAPRNGGAGSGRAPRVVLLTPGPYNETYFEHVYLARYLGLTLVEGADLTVRDRTVYLKTLSGLEQVDVILRRLDADFADPLEMRADSSLGVAGLIEAVRAGNVVMANALGSGLMESMAMKSSLPTLCRHLLGEELRLPGVASWWCGNDAERAYVIDHLDGLVVKPAFPSLSFEPIFGAQLSAAERSVLVERIKRRPWYFVAQEQMALSTAPVWQDGRLQPRPLVLRVFLCATPSGGYAVMPGGLTRVSSESGRLVVSMQSGGGSKDTWILAPRRADVSSTQPRPALATEPTASGARPSANDLPSRVADGLYWLGRYAERAEGALRLLRATQSRLIDSNMPGATLQLRPLLDLLSSQSMIPAEMARVTESGANRGLREALHAAVTDPDHPNSLRSQVLRLHRTAYSVRDRLSMDMWRVVSAIDRQTQPPKGRMDAASLLLRLDDVMITLAAFSGLEQESMTRGAGWRFLDIGRRIERSLHMIALMRGVHVADLDREDEPVQAATLSVLLELGESVMTYRARHLTSVLRTPVLDLLLGEEANPRALAFQLAALDRHMRALPSQGVGTGTDPTGGALAIVAAARNSLERTDAMASGEALRTLLDTLAMSLPDVSNFLAHAYFSHAFARSA
;
A
#
# COMPACT_ATOMS: atom_id res chain seq x y z
N MET A 1 21.99 -26.82 2.01
CA MET A 1 21.68 -27.88 1.04
C MET A 1 22.68 -29.03 1.09
N VAL A 2 23.95 -28.81 0.74
CA VAL A 2 25.00 -29.85 0.79
C VAL A 2 25.82 -29.80 2.09
N ASN A 3 26.55 -30.86 2.39
CA ASN A 3 27.59 -30.89 3.43
C ASN A 3 28.97 -30.50 2.84
N GLY A 4 30.01 -30.44 3.68
CA GLY A 4 31.38 -30.11 3.24
C GLY A 4 32.02 -31.11 2.26
N GLN A 5 31.34 -32.24 1.98
CA GLN A 5 31.76 -33.27 1.01
C GLN A 5 30.90 -33.25 -0.27
N GLY A 6 30.06 -32.22 -0.46
CA GLY A 6 29.18 -32.11 -1.63
C GLY A 6 27.95 -33.02 -1.60
N ARG A 7 27.71 -33.80 -0.53
CA ARG A 7 26.54 -34.67 -0.41
C ARG A 7 25.32 -33.89 0.09
N LEU A 8 24.15 -34.22 -0.44
CA LEU A 8 22.88 -33.61 -0.03
C LEU A 8 22.55 -33.94 1.43
N ARG A 9 22.20 -32.93 2.23
CA ARG A 9 21.79 -33.13 3.63
C ARG A 9 20.46 -33.89 3.69
N PRO A 10 20.23 -34.73 4.72
CA PRO A 10 19.03 -35.59 4.79
C PRO A 10 17.71 -34.84 4.64
N HIS A 11 17.54 -33.70 5.31
CA HIS A 11 16.31 -32.90 5.25
C HIS A 11 16.06 -32.23 3.88
N TRP A 12 17.04 -32.23 2.96
CA TRP A 12 16.87 -31.77 1.59
C TRP A 12 16.51 -32.89 0.60
N GLN A 13 16.67 -34.16 0.97
CA GLN A 13 16.48 -35.28 0.05
C GLN A 13 15.04 -35.37 -0.44
N THR A 14 14.06 -35.29 0.47
CA THR A 14 12.63 -35.30 0.11
C THR A 14 12.29 -34.18 -0.87
N PHE A 15 12.72 -32.95 -0.57
CA PHE A 15 12.48 -31.80 -1.46
C PHE A 15 13.09 -31.98 -2.85
N MET A 16 14.36 -32.43 -2.93
CA MET A 16 15.02 -32.64 -4.22
C MET A 16 14.39 -33.78 -5.01
N SER A 17 13.93 -34.84 -4.33
CA SER A 17 13.24 -35.95 -4.99
C SER A 17 11.88 -35.56 -5.56
N THR A 18 11.15 -34.68 -4.87
CA THR A 18 9.81 -34.21 -5.32
C THR A 18 9.90 -33.09 -6.33
N LEU A 19 10.93 -32.25 -6.27
CA LEU A 19 11.17 -31.22 -7.27
C LEU A 19 11.42 -31.81 -8.66
N GLY A 20 12.02 -33.00 -8.70
CA GLY A 20 12.43 -33.71 -9.91
C GLY A 20 13.79 -33.24 -10.44
N PRO A 21 14.16 -33.65 -11.67
CA PRO A 21 15.34 -33.14 -12.35
C PRO A 21 15.30 -31.62 -12.46
N LEU A 22 16.45 -30.96 -12.26
CA LEU A 22 16.60 -29.51 -12.43
C LEU A 22 16.72 -29.16 -13.92
N ASP A 23 15.66 -29.40 -14.68
CA ASP A 23 15.56 -28.99 -16.07
C ASP A 23 15.35 -27.48 -16.18
N ALA A 24 16.17 -26.82 -17.01
CA ALA A 24 16.18 -25.36 -17.11
C ALA A 24 14.87 -24.80 -17.67
N GLU A 25 14.23 -25.51 -18.60
CA GLU A 25 12.98 -25.09 -19.22
C GLU A 25 11.80 -25.19 -18.25
N GLN A 26 11.64 -26.34 -17.59
CA GLN A 26 10.60 -26.53 -16.56
C GLN A 26 10.75 -25.56 -15.39
N MET A 27 11.99 -25.30 -14.96
CA MET A 27 12.27 -24.33 -13.90
C MET A 27 11.97 -22.91 -14.37
N ALA A 28 12.31 -22.54 -15.61
CA ALA A 28 11.94 -21.24 -16.17
C ALA A 28 10.42 -21.05 -16.21
N GLN A 29 9.66 -22.08 -16.63
CA GLN A 29 8.20 -22.04 -16.66
C GLN A 29 7.59 -21.84 -15.26
N ARG A 30 8.05 -22.60 -14.26
CA ARG A 30 7.63 -22.44 -12.85
C ARG A 30 7.96 -21.05 -12.30
N TRP A 31 9.13 -20.49 -12.66
CA TRP A 31 9.54 -19.16 -12.23
C TRP A 31 8.68 -18.07 -12.85
N GLU A 32 8.31 -18.21 -14.13
CA GLU A 32 7.44 -17.26 -14.80
C GLU A 32 6.02 -17.29 -14.21
N GLU A 33 5.50 -18.47 -13.87
CA GLU A 33 4.21 -18.59 -13.17
C GLU A 33 4.23 -17.89 -11.81
N ALA A 34 5.29 -18.07 -11.02
CA ALA A 34 5.44 -17.41 -9.73
C ALA A 34 5.54 -15.88 -9.84
N ARG A 35 6.34 -15.39 -10.79
CA ARG A 35 6.45 -13.96 -11.10
C ARG A 35 5.10 -13.39 -11.51
N ARG A 36 4.37 -14.13 -12.33
CA ARG A 36 3.01 -13.77 -12.73
C ARG A 36 2.08 -13.68 -11.51
N LEU A 37 2.13 -14.64 -10.59
CA LEU A 37 1.34 -14.62 -9.35
C LEU A 37 1.70 -13.43 -8.45
N LEU A 38 2.99 -13.16 -8.22
CA LEU A 38 3.45 -12.01 -7.44
C LEU A 38 3.01 -10.69 -8.06
N HIS A 39 3.15 -10.57 -9.39
CA HIS A 39 2.72 -9.38 -10.13
C HIS A 39 1.20 -9.21 -10.08
N GLN A 40 0.45 -10.30 -10.28
CA GLN A 40 -1.01 -10.33 -10.16
C GLN A 40 -1.49 -10.02 -8.74
N ASN A 41 -0.70 -10.36 -7.73
CA ASN A 41 -0.97 -10.02 -6.34
C ASN A 41 -0.51 -8.60 -5.97
N GLY A 42 0.18 -7.92 -6.90
CA GLY A 42 0.77 -6.60 -6.73
C GLY A 42 1.75 -6.54 -5.57
N VAL A 43 2.54 -7.60 -5.38
CA VAL A 43 3.60 -7.66 -4.38
C VAL A 43 4.75 -6.77 -4.83
N THR A 44 4.90 -5.62 -4.17
CA THR A 44 5.87 -4.58 -4.56
C THR A 44 6.75 -4.19 -3.39
N TYR A 45 7.91 -3.64 -3.71
CA TYR A 45 8.82 -2.99 -2.77
C TYR A 45 9.26 -1.65 -3.37
N ASN A 46 8.93 -0.55 -2.71
CA ASN A 46 9.28 0.78 -3.21
C ASN A 46 10.70 1.14 -2.74
N ILE A 47 11.60 1.48 -3.67
CA ILE A 47 12.94 1.96 -3.30
C ILE A 47 12.87 3.49 -3.18
N TYR A 48 13.34 4.03 -2.05
CA TYR A 48 13.34 5.47 -1.82
C TYR A 48 14.25 6.18 -2.84
N GLY A 49 13.70 7.13 -3.60
CA GLY A 49 14.47 7.97 -4.54
C GLY A 49 14.70 7.41 -5.95
N ASP A 50 14.01 6.34 -6.39
CA ASP A 50 14.11 5.86 -7.78
C ASP A 50 13.27 6.72 -8.75
N PRO A 51 13.88 7.41 -9.74
CA PRO A 51 13.16 8.21 -10.73
C PRO A 51 12.36 7.37 -11.74
N ASN A 52 12.60 6.05 -11.83
CA ASN A 52 11.94 5.16 -12.81
C ASN A 52 10.62 4.53 -12.32
N GLY A 53 10.09 4.98 -11.19
CA GLY A 53 8.73 4.67 -10.75
C GLY A 53 8.65 4.06 -9.36
N MET A 54 7.48 4.23 -8.74
CA MET A 54 7.07 3.45 -7.58
C MET A 54 6.80 2.02 -8.06
N GLU A 55 7.15 1.01 -7.26
CA GLU A 55 6.90 -0.43 -7.49
C GLU A 55 7.93 -1.22 -8.32
N ARG A 56 9.02 -1.68 -7.68
CA ARG A 56 9.79 -2.82 -8.22
C ARG A 56 9.11 -4.15 -7.84
N PRO A 57 9.07 -5.14 -8.75
CA PRO A 57 8.60 -6.47 -8.43
C PRO A 57 9.41 -7.10 -7.29
N TRP A 58 8.73 -7.76 -6.37
CA TRP A 58 9.38 -8.46 -5.26
C TRP A 58 10.24 -9.64 -5.77
N PRO A 59 11.57 -9.64 -5.51
CA PRO A 59 12.44 -10.70 -6.02
C PRO A 59 12.30 -11.95 -5.14
N LEU A 60 11.47 -12.91 -5.55
CA LEU A 60 11.32 -14.21 -4.90
C LEU A 60 12.11 -15.28 -5.64
N ASP A 61 13.01 -15.96 -4.92
CA ASP A 61 13.61 -17.19 -5.38
C ASP A 61 12.81 -18.40 -4.85
N MET A 62 12.47 -19.31 -5.77
CA MET A 62 11.53 -20.38 -5.48
C MET A 62 12.14 -21.55 -4.73
N MET A 63 13.47 -21.57 -4.59
CA MET A 63 14.17 -22.55 -3.76
C MET A 63 14.04 -22.13 -2.28
N PRO A 64 13.17 -22.79 -1.48
CA PRO A 64 12.95 -22.41 -0.10
C PRO A 64 14.19 -22.73 0.75
N LEU A 65 14.34 -22.05 1.88
CA LEU A 65 15.27 -22.48 2.92
C LEU A 65 14.60 -23.55 3.79
N LEU A 66 15.10 -24.78 3.78
CA LEU A 66 14.58 -25.88 4.60
C LEU A 66 15.29 -25.96 5.95
N LEU A 67 14.53 -26.00 7.05
CA LEU A 67 15.03 -26.21 8.41
C LEU A 67 14.31 -27.40 9.08
N PRO A 68 15.05 -28.37 9.65
CA PRO A 68 14.45 -29.50 10.34
C PRO A 68 13.90 -29.11 11.72
N ALA A 69 12.84 -29.79 12.17
CA ALA A 69 12.14 -29.52 13.44
C ALA A 69 13.07 -29.40 14.67
N HIS A 70 14.05 -30.29 14.81
CA HIS A 70 14.95 -30.28 15.98
C HIS A 70 15.81 -29.02 16.06
N GLU A 71 16.27 -28.53 14.91
CA GLU A 71 17.05 -27.31 14.80
C GLU A 71 16.16 -26.09 15.06
N TRP A 72 14.94 -26.10 14.52
CA TRP A 72 13.96 -25.05 14.75
C TRP A 72 13.56 -24.91 16.22
N LYS A 73 13.34 -26.03 16.93
CA LYS A 73 12.99 -26.04 18.36
C LYS A 73 14.04 -25.32 19.22
N ALA A 74 15.32 -25.46 18.88
CA ALA A 74 16.40 -24.75 19.58
C ALA A 74 16.37 -23.23 19.30
N ILE A 75 16.12 -22.85 18.05
CA ILE A 75 15.94 -21.44 17.65
C ILE A 75 14.75 -20.83 18.38
N GLU A 76 13.57 -21.47 18.29
CA GLU A 76 12.33 -21.04 18.94
C GLU A 76 12.53 -20.77 20.43
N SER A 77 13.07 -21.76 21.15
CA SER A 77 13.35 -21.66 22.58
C SER A 77 14.28 -20.49 22.95
N GLY A 78 15.33 -20.27 22.16
CA GLY A 78 16.25 -19.16 22.38
C GLY A 78 15.66 -17.79 22.02
N LEU A 79 14.81 -17.73 21.00
CA LEU A 79 14.14 -16.49 20.61
C LEU A 79 13.06 -16.07 21.61
N ILE A 80 12.33 -17.01 22.20
CA ILE A 80 11.37 -16.73 23.29
C ILE A 80 12.10 -16.15 24.51
N GLN A 81 13.22 -16.76 24.92
CA GLN A 81 14.05 -16.23 26.01
C GLN A 81 14.53 -14.80 25.69
N ARG A 82 15.04 -14.59 24.47
CA ARG A 82 15.53 -13.29 24.03
C ARG A 82 14.44 -12.22 24.01
N ALA A 83 13.25 -12.51 23.48
CA ALA A 83 12.13 -11.59 23.47
C ALA A 83 11.72 -11.20 24.90
N SER A 84 11.65 -12.19 25.80
CA SER A 84 11.34 -11.98 27.22
C SER A 84 12.39 -11.10 27.91
N LEU A 85 13.68 -11.34 27.62
CA LEU A 85 14.78 -10.51 28.13
C LEU A 85 14.66 -9.06 27.65
N LEU A 86 14.46 -8.84 26.35
CA LEU A 86 14.33 -7.49 25.78
C LEU A 86 13.11 -6.76 26.34
N ASN A 87 11.99 -7.47 26.56
CA ASN A 87 10.81 -6.90 27.19
C ASN A 87 11.07 -6.49 28.65
N ALA A 88 11.75 -7.34 29.42
CA ALA A 88 12.13 -7.04 30.81
C ALA A 88 13.09 -5.83 30.90
N ILE A 89 14.05 -5.71 29.98
CA ILE A 89 14.93 -4.53 29.88
C ILE A 89 14.11 -3.27 29.59
N LEU A 90 13.18 -3.31 28.62
CA LEU A 90 12.31 -2.16 28.32
C LEU A 90 11.45 -1.75 29.51
N THR A 91 10.90 -2.74 30.22
CA THR A 91 10.08 -2.54 31.44
C THR A 91 10.88 -1.82 32.52
N ASP A 92 12.14 -2.22 32.74
CA ASP A 92 13.03 -1.54 33.68
C ASP A 92 13.39 -0.12 33.21
N LEU A 93 13.86 0.04 31.97
CA LEU A 93 14.39 1.31 31.46
C LEU A 93 13.34 2.41 31.31
N TYR A 94 12.09 2.06 30.99
CA TYR A 94 10.97 3.00 30.95
C TYR A 94 10.18 3.05 32.27
N GLY A 95 10.53 2.24 33.26
CA GLY A 95 9.94 2.21 34.60
C GLY A 95 10.97 2.54 35.70
N PRO A 96 11.30 1.60 36.61
CA PRO A 96 12.11 1.88 37.81
C PRO A 96 13.61 2.13 37.58
N GLN A 97 14.15 1.82 36.40
CA GLN A 97 15.54 2.02 35.99
C GLN A 97 16.59 1.40 36.94
N THR A 98 16.30 0.21 37.47
CA THR A 98 17.19 -0.50 38.39
C THR A 98 18.49 -0.94 37.72
N LEU A 99 18.46 -1.27 36.41
CA LEU A 99 19.65 -1.65 35.65
C LEU A 99 20.69 -0.51 35.63
N THR A 100 20.23 0.73 35.50
CA THR A 100 21.10 1.91 35.52
C THR A 100 21.49 2.27 36.95
N ARG A 101 20.54 2.28 37.89
CA ARG A 101 20.77 2.63 39.29
C ARG A 101 21.79 1.73 39.99
N TYR A 102 21.80 0.44 39.67
CA TYR A 102 22.74 -0.54 40.22
C TYR A 102 23.98 -0.77 39.34
N GLY A 103 24.22 0.09 38.34
CA GLY A 103 25.43 0.04 37.51
C GLY A 103 25.54 -1.19 36.61
N ARG A 104 24.43 -1.89 36.32
CA ARG A 104 24.38 -3.02 35.39
C ARG A 104 24.39 -2.55 33.93
N LEU A 105 23.82 -1.38 33.67
CA LEU A 105 23.92 -0.66 32.41
C LEU A 105 24.47 0.75 32.67
N PRO A 106 25.53 1.17 31.97
CA PRO A 106 26.01 2.54 32.07
C PRO A 106 24.93 3.53 31.58
N PRO A 107 24.67 4.63 32.32
CA PRO A 107 23.71 5.65 31.89
C PRO A 107 24.03 6.22 30.50
N SER A 108 25.31 6.26 30.12
CA SER A 108 25.78 6.75 28.82
C SER A 108 25.27 5.93 27.64
N VAL A 109 25.07 4.61 27.80
CA VAL A 109 24.53 3.74 26.72
C VAL A 109 23.09 4.12 26.39
N ILE A 110 22.31 4.54 27.39
CA ILE A 110 20.90 4.86 27.24
C ILE A 110 20.70 6.31 26.85
N HIS A 111 21.31 7.25 27.59
CA HIS A 111 21.06 8.68 27.39
C HIS A 111 21.75 9.27 26.16
N ALA A 112 22.79 8.60 25.64
CA ALA A 112 23.40 8.96 24.36
C ALA A 112 22.62 8.43 23.16
N ASP A 113 21.74 7.44 23.34
CA ASP A 113 20.93 6.87 22.27
C ASP A 113 19.70 7.75 22.01
N PRO A 114 19.58 8.37 20.81
CA PRO A 114 18.39 9.15 20.46
C PRO A 114 17.11 8.30 20.44
N GLY A 115 17.22 6.97 20.35
CA GLY A 115 16.13 6.01 20.46
C GLY A 115 15.52 5.92 21.86
N PHE A 116 16.18 6.42 22.91
CA PHE A 116 15.58 6.52 24.24
C PHE A 116 14.58 7.68 24.31
N ARG A 117 13.29 7.34 24.42
CA ARG A 117 12.20 8.31 24.34
C ARG A 117 11.77 8.78 25.72
N ARG A 118 12.37 9.88 26.20
CA ARG A 118 12.05 10.44 27.53
C ARG A 118 10.57 10.75 27.74
N ALA A 119 9.86 11.20 26.69
CA ALA A 119 8.43 11.54 26.75
C ALA A 119 7.51 10.38 27.18
N VAL A 120 7.97 9.13 27.01
CA VAL A 120 7.18 7.93 27.34
C VAL A 120 7.66 7.20 28.58
N HIS A 121 8.64 7.76 29.31
CA HIS A 121 9.05 7.22 30.59
C HIS A 121 7.90 7.30 31.62
N GLY A 122 7.70 6.23 32.39
CA GLY A 122 6.64 6.11 33.39
C GLY A 122 5.25 5.77 32.83
N ILE A 123 5.08 5.70 31.49
CA ILE A 123 3.83 5.24 30.88
C ILE A 123 3.68 3.74 31.13
N ARG A 124 2.58 3.34 31.78
CA ARG A 124 2.24 1.94 32.01
C ARG A 124 1.73 1.30 30.73
N VAL A 125 2.25 0.12 30.39
CA VAL A 125 1.74 -0.69 29.27
C VAL A 125 0.93 -1.88 29.83
N PRO A 126 -0.11 -2.36 29.13
CA PRO A 126 -0.88 -3.51 29.58
C PRO A 126 -0.01 -4.75 29.79
N ASN A 127 -0.18 -5.41 30.94
CA ASN A 127 0.54 -6.64 31.31
C ASN A 127 2.07 -6.52 31.27
N ASP A 128 2.63 -5.30 31.36
CA ASP A 128 4.06 -5.02 31.21
C ASP A 128 4.66 -5.53 29.89
N VAL A 129 3.83 -5.66 28.83
CA VAL A 129 4.27 -6.07 27.50
C VAL A 129 4.56 -4.82 26.65
N HIS A 130 5.83 -4.53 26.43
CA HIS A 130 6.28 -3.49 25.50
C HIS A 130 6.43 -4.03 24.08
N LEU A 131 6.90 -5.28 23.94
CA LEU A 131 7.16 -5.94 22.67
C LEU A 131 6.02 -6.90 22.32
N HIS A 132 5.06 -6.41 21.54
CA HIS A 132 3.92 -7.19 21.05
C HIS A 132 4.26 -7.97 19.77
N PHE A 133 5.13 -7.41 18.94
CA PHE A 133 5.57 -7.95 17.66
C PHE A 133 7.06 -7.68 17.47
N TYR A 134 7.87 -8.73 17.43
CA TYR A 134 9.33 -8.65 17.42
C TYR A 134 9.88 -9.44 16.23
N ALA A 135 10.93 -8.94 15.60
CA ALA A 135 11.66 -9.72 14.60
C ALA A 135 13.15 -9.75 14.89
N VAL A 136 13.79 -10.83 14.45
CA VAL A 136 15.20 -11.11 14.72
C VAL A 136 15.87 -11.61 13.46
N ASP A 137 17.01 -11.00 13.13
CA ASP A 137 17.83 -11.41 12.00
C ASP A 137 18.88 -12.42 12.48
N LEU A 138 18.82 -13.63 11.93
CA LEU A 138 19.70 -14.75 12.26
C LEU A 138 20.61 -15.07 11.08
N ALA A 139 21.84 -15.45 11.41
CA ALA A 139 22.75 -16.09 10.47
C ALA A 139 23.35 -17.34 11.08
N ARG A 140 23.64 -18.32 10.22
CA ARG A 140 24.37 -19.52 10.63
C ARG A 140 25.86 -19.28 10.38
N ALA A 141 26.66 -19.47 11.43
CA ALA A 141 28.11 -19.34 11.39
C ALA A 141 28.76 -20.62 10.81
N PRO A 142 30.07 -20.59 10.46
CA PRO A 142 30.78 -21.75 9.92
C PRO A 142 30.79 -22.96 10.86
N ASP A 143 30.68 -22.73 12.17
CA ASP A 143 30.55 -23.77 13.20
C ASP A 143 29.18 -24.46 13.22
N GLY A 144 28.24 -24.01 12.37
CA GLY A 144 26.89 -24.55 12.25
C GLY A 144 25.88 -24.01 13.26
N ARG A 145 26.30 -23.17 14.23
CA ARG A 145 25.39 -22.54 15.20
C ARG A 145 24.70 -21.32 14.59
N TRP A 146 23.52 -21.00 15.13
CA TRP A 146 22.79 -19.78 14.78
C TRP A 146 23.16 -18.64 15.71
N TRP A 147 23.37 -17.47 15.12
CA TRP A 147 23.77 -16.25 15.80
C TRP A 147 22.78 -15.14 15.47
N VAL A 148 22.48 -14.32 16.48
CA VAL A 148 21.66 -13.12 16.31
C VAL A 148 22.51 -12.00 15.75
N LEU A 149 22.15 -11.51 14.56
CA LEU A 149 22.78 -10.36 13.92
C LEU A 149 22.17 -9.04 14.37
N SER A 150 20.83 -8.97 14.42
CA SER A 150 20.13 -7.76 14.87
C SER A 150 18.73 -8.08 15.39
N ASP A 151 18.25 -7.21 16.28
CA ASP A 151 16.90 -7.22 16.83
C ASP A 151 16.11 -6.09 16.22
N ARG A 152 14.84 -6.34 15.88
CA ARG A 152 13.90 -5.38 15.31
C ARG A 152 12.68 -5.29 16.22
N THR A 153 12.66 -4.26 17.05
CA THR A 153 11.71 -4.07 18.14
C THR A 153 10.84 -2.84 17.94
N GLN A 154 11.13 -2.01 16.94
CA GLN A 154 10.36 -0.80 16.67
C GLN A 154 9.08 -1.12 15.91
N ALA A 155 9.14 -1.23 14.57
CA ALA A 155 8.02 -1.61 13.71
C ALA A 155 8.51 -2.61 12.64
N PRO A 156 8.84 -3.86 13.01
CA PRO A 156 9.54 -4.78 12.12
C PRO A 156 8.70 -5.17 10.89
N SER A 157 9.29 -5.04 9.70
CA SER A 157 8.71 -5.49 8.42
C SER A 157 9.26 -6.84 7.94
N GLY A 158 8.48 -7.52 7.10
CA GLY A 158 8.83 -8.75 6.37
C GLY A 158 7.88 -9.92 6.59
N SER A 159 6.97 -9.83 7.57
CA SER A 159 6.07 -10.94 7.92
C SER A 159 4.94 -11.14 6.90
N GLY A 160 4.44 -10.05 6.30
CA GLY A 160 3.48 -10.12 5.20
C GLY A 160 4.13 -10.68 3.95
N TYR A 161 5.38 -10.29 3.67
CA TYR A 161 6.14 -10.90 2.58
C TYR A 161 6.44 -12.39 2.82
N ALA A 162 6.74 -12.81 4.06
CA ALA A 162 6.91 -14.23 4.39
C ALA A 162 5.62 -15.04 4.15
N LEU A 163 4.48 -14.48 4.56
CA LEU A 163 3.17 -15.09 4.34
C LEU A 163 2.81 -15.17 2.84
N GLU A 164 3.10 -14.12 2.08
CA GLU A 164 2.84 -14.07 0.65
C GLU A 164 3.78 -14.98 -0.15
N ASN A 165 5.08 -15.00 0.18
CA ASN A 165 6.03 -15.97 -0.36
C ASN A 165 5.50 -17.39 -0.14
N ARG A 166 5.07 -17.71 1.08
CA ARG A 166 4.49 -19.01 1.41
C ARG A 166 3.27 -19.35 0.54
N ALA A 167 2.36 -18.39 0.35
CA ALA A 167 1.16 -18.58 -0.45
C ALA A 167 1.48 -18.84 -1.94
N VAL A 168 2.47 -18.13 -2.50
CA VAL A 168 2.92 -18.32 -3.89
C VAL A 168 3.66 -19.64 -4.07
N ILE A 169 4.66 -19.94 -3.22
CA ILE A 169 5.44 -21.18 -3.35
C ILE A 169 4.55 -22.41 -3.15
N ALA A 170 3.59 -22.38 -2.21
CA ALA A 170 2.67 -23.50 -2.01
C ALA A 170 1.78 -23.80 -3.23
N LYS A 171 1.50 -22.80 -4.08
CA LYS A 171 0.75 -22.97 -5.34
C LYS A 171 1.63 -23.49 -6.47
N VAL A 172 2.88 -23.01 -6.57
CA VAL A 172 3.81 -23.38 -7.66
C VAL A 172 4.50 -24.73 -7.40
N LEU A 173 4.75 -25.08 -6.13
CA LEU A 173 5.40 -26.34 -5.71
C LEU A 173 4.50 -27.15 -4.75
N PRO A 174 3.25 -27.50 -5.14
CA PRO A 174 2.27 -28.10 -4.23
C PRO A 174 2.71 -29.47 -3.71
N ASP A 175 3.34 -30.30 -4.55
CA ASP A 175 3.80 -31.63 -4.16
C ASP A 175 4.97 -31.56 -3.18
N SER A 176 5.99 -30.75 -3.48
CA SER A 176 7.11 -30.53 -2.54
C SER A 176 6.62 -29.99 -1.20
N PHE A 177 5.66 -29.08 -1.21
CA PHE A 177 5.09 -28.50 0.02
C PHE A 177 4.40 -29.56 0.89
N ARG A 178 3.61 -30.46 0.28
CA ARG A 178 2.91 -31.54 0.99
C ARG A 178 3.87 -32.61 1.51
N HIS A 179 4.78 -33.10 0.66
CA HIS A 179 5.70 -34.18 1.01
C HIS A 179 6.75 -33.75 2.04
N CYS A 180 7.16 -32.48 2.05
CA CYS A 180 8.05 -31.94 3.07
C CYS A 180 7.34 -31.66 4.42
N GLN A 181 6.01 -31.82 4.49
CA GLN A 181 5.21 -31.56 5.71
C GLN A 181 5.50 -30.19 6.32
N VAL A 182 5.43 -29.15 5.49
CA VAL A 182 5.76 -27.78 5.90
C VAL A 182 4.71 -27.25 6.89
N GLU A 183 5.17 -26.70 8.01
CA GLU A 183 4.27 -26.10 9.00
C GLU A 183 3.57 -24.85 8.48
N ARG A 184 2.29 -24.65 8.85
CA ARG A 184 1.48 -23.51 8.40
C ARG A 184 1.76 -22.27 9.24
N LEU A 185 1.77 -21.10 8.60
CA LEU A 185 1.98 -19.81 9.27
C LEU A 185 0.71 -19.24 9.93
N THR A 186 -0.48 -19.78 9.62
CA THR A 186 -1.78 -19.22 10.01
C THR A 186 -1.92 -19.06 11.52
N GLY A 187 -1.55 -20.09 12.29
CA GLY A 187 -1.70 -20.09 13.76
C GLY A 187 -0.90 -18.99 14.47
N PHE A 188 0.22 -18.54 13.89
CA PHE A 188 0.97 -17.40 14.41
C PHE A 188 0.18 -16.10 14.29
N PHE A 189 -0.46 -15.87 13.16
CA PHE A 189 -1.25 -14.66 12.93
C PHE A 189 -2.59 -14.67 13.69
N ASP A 190 -3.18 -15.85 13.88
CA ASP A 190 -4.34 -16.03 14.76
C ASP A 190 -3.98 -15.60 16.20
N THR A 191 -2.87 -16.14 16.73
CA THR A 191 -2.34 -15.76 18.04
C THR A 191 -2.04 -14.26 18.11
N PHE A 192 -1.45 -13.68 17.07
CA PHE A 192 -1.15 -12.26 17.04
C PHE A 192 -2.41 -11.39 17.08
N LYS A 193 -3.46 -11.78 16.34
CA LYS A 193 -4.76 -11.10 16.36
C LYS A 193 -5.41 -11.18 17.75
N GLU A 194 -5.41 -12.36 18.35
CA GLU A 194 -5.92 -12.57 19.72
C GLU A 194 -5.19 -11.69 20.73
N THR A 195 -3.86 -11.59 20.63
CA THR A 195 -3.06 -10.70 21.47
C THR A 195 -3.48 -9.25 21.32
N LEU A 196 -3.61 -8.74 20.10
CA LEU A 196 -4.05 -7.35 19.86
C LEU A 196 -5.43 -7.06 20.44
N LEU A 197 -6.35 -8.02 20.42
CA LEU A 197 -7.67 -7.88 21.03
C LEU A 197 -7.60 -7.92 22.56
N SER A 198 -6.73 -8.76 23.13
CA SER A 198 -6.59 -8.96 24.57
C SER A 198 -5.99 -7.77 25.34
N ILE A 199 -5.21 -6.92 24.66
CA ILE A 199 -4.55 -5.75 25.25
C ILE A 199 -5.41 -4.48 25.26
N ALA A 200 -6.62 -4.52 24.71
CA ALA A 200 -7.50 -3.37 24.67
C ALA A 200 -7.79 -2.81 26.09
N PRO A 201 -7.76 -1.47 26.29
CA PRO A 201 -8.03 -0.87 27.60
C PRO A 201 -9.38 -1.29 28.18
N ARG A 202 -9.38 -1.75 29.44
CA ARG A 202 -10.62 -2.09 30.17
C ARG A 202 -11.47 -0.86 30.51
N ASN A 203 -10.84 0.31 30.58
CA ASN A 203 -11.50 1.56 30.98
C ASN A 203 -12.25 2.24 29.80
N GLY A 204 -11.98 1.84 28.55
CA GLY A 204 -12.52 2.47 27.33
C GLY A 204 -13.89 1.95 26.87
N GLY A 205 -14.77 1.55 27.80
CA GLY A 205 -16.10 1.04 27.46
C GLY A 205 -16.27 -0.48 27.52
N ALA A 206 -15.49 -1.21 28.33
CA ALA A 206 -15.86 -2.58 28.69
C ALA A 206 -17.22 -2.65 29.44
N GLY A 207 -17.73 -1.50 29.92
CA GLY A 207 -19.11 -1.34 30.39
C GLY A 207 -20.16 -1.03 29.29
N SER A 208 -19.75 -0.81 28.03
CA SER A 208 -20.65 -0.45 26.91
C SER A 208 -21.02 -1.61 25.98
N GLY A 209 -20.47 -2.81 26.21
CA GLY A 209 -20.75 -4.00 25.39
C GLY A 209 -20.17 -3.95 23.97
N ARG A 210 -19.34 -2.95 23.62
CA ARG A 210 -18.70 -2.81 22.31
C ARG A 210 -17.45 -3.69 22.18
N ALA A 211 -17.28 -4.35 21.04
CA ALA A 211 -16.03 -5.05 20.70
C ALA A 211 -14.86 -4.05 20.53
N PRO A 212 -13.63 -4.38 20.99
CA PRO A 212 -12.48 -3.49 20.87
C PRO A 212 -12.13 -3.23 19.41
N ARG A 213 -11.82 -1.97 19.10
CA ARG A 213 -11.45 -1.49 17.77
C ARG A 213 -9.93 -1.43 17.66
N VAL A 214 -9.41 -2.32 16.83
CA VAL A 214 -7.97 -2.40 16.52
C VAL A 214 -7.73 -1.86 15.13
N VAL A 215 -6.81 -0.91 14.99
CA VAL A 215 -6.42 -0.30 13.71
C VAL A 215 -4.94 -0.54 13.41
N LEU A 216 -4.56 -0.56 12.13
CA LEU A 216 -3.17 -0.62 11.69
C LEU A 216 -2.77 0.76 11.14
N LEU A 217 -1.89 1.46 11.86
CA LEU A 217 -1.41 2.79 11.50
C LEU A 217 -0.23 2.70 10.54
N THR A 218 -0.42 3.19 9.31
CA THR A 218 0.57 3.20 8.23
C THR A 218 1.06 4.62 7.93
N PRO A 219 2.34 4.81 7.57
CA PRO A 219 2.85 6.07 7.02
C PRO A 219 2.33 6.38 5.61
N GLY A 220 1.59 5.47 4.97
CA GLY A 220 0.95 5.67 3.68
C GLY A 220 1.71 5.06 2.48
N PRO A 221 1.23 5.31 1.26
CA PRO A 221 1.64 4.60 0.03
C PRO A 221 3.10 4.81 -0.39
N TYR A 222 3.73 5.90 0.05
CA TYR A 222 5.11 6.22 -0.28
C TYR A 222 6.14 5.43 0.55
N ASN A 223 5.68 4.60 1.50
CA ASN A 223 6.57 3.75 2.29
C ASN A 223 6.98 2.49 1.51
N GLU A 224 8.25 2.07 1.69
CA GLU A 224 8.84 0.90 1.01
C GLU A 224 8.09 -0.42 1.26
N THR A 225 7.43 -0.54 2.42
CA THR A 225 6.70 -1.74 2.84
C THR A 225 5.18 -1.57 2.90
N TYR A 226 4.63 -0.56 2.21
CA TYR A 226 3.17 -0.30 2.22
C TYR A 226 2.33 -1.50 1.76
N PHE A 227 2.81 -2.27 0.78
CA PHE A 227 2.15 -3.52 0.37
C PHE A 227 1.91 -4.45 1.57
N GLU A 228 2.91 -4.66 2.43
CA GLU A 228 2.80 -5.51 3.61
C GLU A 228 1.75 -4.95 4.58
N HIS A 229 1.65 -3.63 4.73
CA HIS A 229 0.68 -3.00 5.63
C HIS A 229 -0.76 -3.28 5.17
N VAL A 230 -1.03 -3.09 3.87
CA VAL A 230 -2.32 -3.40 3.26
C VAL A 230 -2.64 -4.89 3.38
N TYR A 231 -1.66 -5.74 3.09
CA TYR A 231 -1.81 -7.19 3.13
C TYR A 231 -2.12 -7.70 4.54
N LEU A 232 -1.36 -7.26 5.55
CA LEU A 232 -1.57 -7.64 6.95
C LEU A 232 -2.88 -7.07 7.51
N ALA A 233 -3.25 -5.84 7.17
CA ALA A 233 -4.52 -5.26 7.58
C ALA A 233 -5.71 -6.10 7.08
N ARG A 234 -5.70 -6.50 5.80
CA ARG A 234 -6.72 -7.38 5.22
C ARG A 234 -6.70 -8.77 5.84
N TYR A 235 -5.51 -9.34 6.02
CA TYR A 235 -5.37 -10.70 6.56
C TYR A 235 -5.84 -10.81 8.01
N LEU A 236 -5.48 -9.83 8.86
CA LEU A 236 -5.88 -9.79 10.26
C LEU A 236 -7.31 -9.26 10.46
N GLY A 237 -7.87 -8.59 9.45
CA GLY A 237 -9.18 -7.93 9.52
C GLY A 237 -9.13 -6.65 10.36
N LEU A 238 -8.06 -5.87 10.23
CA LEU A 238 -7.86 -4.58 10.89
C LEU A 238 -8.16 -3.43 9.94
N THR A 239 -8.70 -2.33 10.46
CA THR A 239 -8.85 -1.11 9.66
C THR A 239 -7.48 -0.47 9.43
N LEU A 240 -7.08 -0.34 8.17
CA LEU A 240 -5.88 0.39 7.77
C LEU A 240 -6.15 1.89 7.90
N VAL A 241 -5.30 2.61 8.62
CA VAL A 241 -5.45 4.05 8.88
C VAL A 241 -4.13 4.78 8.68
N GLU A 242 -4.18 6.00 8.18
CA GLU A 242 -3.06 6.96 8.20
C GLU A 242 -3.22 7.92 9.39
N GLY A 243 -2.17 8.67 9.75
CA GLY A 243 -2.26 9.66 10.84
C GLY A 243 -3.40 10.65 10.64
N ALA A 244 -3.62 11.06 9.39
CA ALA A 244 -4.72 11.94 9.01
C ALA A 244 -6.11 11.31 9.11
N ASP A 245 -6.26 10.00 9.33
CA ASP A 245 -7.56 9.35 9.56
C ASP A 245 -7.96 9.41 11.06
N LEU A 246 -7.00 9.68 11.93
CA LEU A 246 -7.17 9.70 13.37
C LEU A 246 -7.19 11.13 13.92
N THR A 247 -7.80 11.31 15.09
CA THR A 247 -7.77 12.57 15.85
C THR A 247 -7.83 12.27 17.33
N VAL A 248 -7.26 13.15 18.17
CA VAL A 248 -7.34 13.02 19.62
C VAL A 248 -8.28 14.09 20.18
N ARG A 249 -9.23 13.67 21.01
CA ARG A 249 -10.12 14.56 21.79
C ARG A 249 -10.26 14.00 23.19
N ASP A 250 -10.22 14.86 24.20
CA ASP A 250 -10.35 14.46 25.61
C ASP A 250 -9.44 13.26 25.99
N ARG A 251 -8.19 13.31 25.51
CA ARG A 251 -7.16 12.27 25.70
C ARG A 251 -7.59 10.89 25.18
N THR A 252 -8.47 10.85 24.18
CA THR A 252 -8.97 9.62 23.54
C THR A 252 -8.76 9.71 22.04
N VAL A 253 -8.32 8.60 21.43
CA VAL A 253 -8.11 8.54 19.97
C VAL A 253 -9.40 8.11 19.28
N TYR A 254 -9.77 8.84 18.24
CA TYR A 254 -10.93 8.56 17.40
C TYR A 254 -10.52 8.37 15.95
N LEU A 255 -11.15 7.41 15.29
CA LEU A 255 -11.19 7.26 13.84
C LEU A 255 -12.28 8.17 13.27
N LYS A 256 -11.93 8.95 12.25
CA LYS A 256 -12.85 9.80 11.49
C LYS A 256 -13.60 8.96 10.45
N THR A 257 -14.83 8.55 10.76
CA THR A 257 -15.71 7.80 9.86
C THR A 257 -16.79 8.70 9.27
N LEU A 258 -17.54 8.16 8.31
CA LEU A 258 -18.71 8.85 7.75
C LEU A 258 -19.82 9.06 8.79
N SER A 259 -19.92 8.21 9.81
CA SER A 259 -20.91 8.36 10.89
C SER A 259 -20.44 9.23 12.04
N GLY A 260 -19.18 9.66 12.04
CA GLY A 260 -18.61 10.55 13.05
C GLY A 260 -17.31 10.00 13.62
N LEU A 261 -17.07 10.28 14.90
CA LEU A 261 -15.86 9.87 15.59
C LEU A 261 -16.08 8.55 16.32
N GLU A 262 -15.29 7.55 15.98
CA GLU A 262 -15.36 6.22 16.60
C GLU A 262 -14.08 5.92 17.37
N GLN A 263 -14.21 5.60 18.66
CA GLN A 263 -13.05 5.38 19.53
C GLN A 263 -12.19 4.21 19.06
N VAL A 264 -10.87 4.41 19.09
CA VAL A 264 -9.85 3.41 18.80
C VAL A 264 -9.21 2.94 20.10
N ASP A 265 -9.16 1.62 20.30
CA ASP A 265 -8.68 1.02 21.55
C ASP A 265 -7.23 0.55 21.44
N VAL A 266 -6.83 0.04 20.27
CA VAL A 266 -5.47 -0.48 20.01
C VAL A 266 -4.99 -0.05 18.63
N ILE A 267 -3.74 0.41 18.56
CA ILE A 267 -3.07 0.81 17.32
C ILE A 267 -1.84 -0.08 17.11
N LEU A 268 -1.91 -0.94 16.09
CA LEU A 268 -0.74 -1.61 15.54
C LEU A 268 0.04 -0.60 14.67
N ARG A 269 1.16 -0.08 15.16
CA ARG A 269 1.93 0.94 14.45
C ARG A 269 2.92 0.32 13.46
N ARG A 270 2.97 0.89 12.26
CA ARG A 270 3.96 0.62 11.21
C ARG A 270 4.87 1.82 10.94
N LEU A 271 4.99 2.69 11.92
CA LEU A 271 5.84 3.86 11.92
C LEU A 271 6.72 3.91 13.17
N ASP A 272 7.79 4.67 13.04
CA ASP A 272 8.79 4.90 14.07
C ASP A 272 8.28 5.84 15.16
N ALA A 273 8.72 5.63 16.41
CA ALA A 273 8.10 6.26 17.58
C ALA A 273 8.22 7.80 17.60
N ASP A 274 9.25 8.37 16.97
CA ASP A 274 9.43 9.81 16.79
C ASP A 274 8.43 10.44 15.83
N PHE A 275 7.88 9.67 14.89
CA PHE A 275 6.86 10.17 13.98
C PHE A 275 5.44 10.07 14.56
N ALA A 276 5.25 9.43 15.72
CA ALA A 276 3.94 9.08 16.25
C ALA A 276 3.10 10.27 16.73
N ASP A 277 3.73 11.31 17.29
CA ASP A 277 3.03 12.48 17.82
C ASP A 277 3.85 13.76 17.61
N PRO A 278 3.42 14.68 16.73
CA PRO A 278 4.15 15.93 16.48
C PRO A 278 4.18 16.89 17.68
N LEU A 279 3.33 16.73 18.70
CA LEU A 279 3.33 17.63 19.87
C LEU A 279 4.42 17.29 20.89
N GLU A 280 4.72 16.01 21.09
CA GLU A 280 5.69 15.54 22.09
C GLU A 280 6.97 14.92 21.48
N MET A 281 6.97 14.65 20.17
CA MET A 281 8.13 14.08 19.45
C MET A 281 8.63 15.03 18.34
N ARG A 282 8.48 14.64 17.07
CA ARG A 282 9.03 15.34 15.93
C ARG A 282 7.99 16.31 15.34
N ALA A 283 8.19 17.61 15.55
CA ALA A 283 7.20 18.65 15.20
C ALA A 283 6.89 18.79 13.70
N ASP A 284 7.82 18.40 12.81
CA ASP A 284 7.63 18.37 11.35
C ASP A 284 7.04 17.04 10.84
N SER A 285 6.65 16.12 11.73
CA SER A 285 5.98 14.87 11.35
C SER A 285 4.54 15.13 10.91
N SER A 286 4.19 14.66 9.71
CA SER A 286 2.82 14.57 9.20
C SER A 286 2.24 13.15 9.25
N LEU A 287 2.99 12.18 9.77
CA LEU A 287 2.62 10.76 9.76
C LEU A 287 1.85 10.32 11.01
N GLY A 288 2.10 11.01 12.13
CA GLY A 288 1.53 10.70 13.43
C GLY A 288 0.17 11.36 13.68
N VAL A 289 -0.25 11.35 14.94
CA VAL A 289 -1.49 11.98 15.41
C VAL A 289 -1.16 12.91 16.57
N ALA A 290 -1.51 14.18 16.44
CA ALA A 290 -1.28 15.17 17.48
C ALA A 290 -2.01 14.78 18.77
N GLY A 291 -1.29 14.69 19.89
CA GLY A 291 -1.82 14.32 21.21
C GLY A 291 -1.95 12.81 21.46
N LEU A 292 -1.42 11.97 20.56
CA LEU A 292 -1.43 10.52 20.69
C LEU A 292 -0.73 10.05 21.97
N ILE A 293 0.42 10.64 22.32
CA ILE A 293 1.18 10.22 23.50
C ILE A 293 0.40 10.48 24.77
N GLU A 294 -0.29 11.62 24.86
CA GLU A 294 -1.15 11.93 26.01
C GLU A 294 -2.32 10.94 26.13
N ALA A 295 -2.91 10.52 25.01
CA ALA A 295 -3.96 9.49 25.02
C ALA A 295 -3.44 8.11 25.48
N VAL A 296 -2.21 7.75 25.08
CA VAL A 296 -1.53 6.54 25.55
C VAL A 296 -1.21 6.65 27.04
N ARG A 297 -0.71 7.80 27.50
CA ARG A 297 -0.39 8.07 28.91
C ARG A 297 -1.64 7.99 29.80
N ALA A 298 -2.78 8.45 29.30
CA ALA A 298 -4.08 8.32 29.98
C ALA A 298 -4.61 6.88 30.02
N GLY A 299 -4.02 5.95 29.25
CA GLY A 299 -4.46 4.56 29.17
C GLY A 299 -5.73 4.36 28.35
N ASN A 300 -6.11 5.32 27.51
CA ASN A 300 -7.31 5.27 26.67
C ASN A 300 -7.08 4.55 25.33
N VAL A 301 -5.81 4.36 24.93
CA VAL A 301 -5.39 3.64 23.73
C VAL A 301 -4.07 2.92 23.98
N VAL A 302 -3.86 1.77 23.33
CA VAL A 302 -2.60 1.00 23.43
C VAL A 302 -1.86 1.00 22.10
N MET A 303 -0.55 1.27 22.14
CA MET A 303 0.33 1.18 20.98
C MET A 303 1.03 -0.18 20.95
N ALA A 304 0.89 -0.91 19.84
CA ALA A 304 1.58 -2.16 19.57
C ALA A 304 2.57 -1.98 18.39
N ASN A 305 3.89 -2.07 18.57
CA ASN A 305 4.62 -2.12 19.84
C ASN A 305 4.53 -0.81 20.63
N ALA A 306 4.84 -0.90 21.93
CA ALA A 306 4.92 0.28 22.78
C ALA A 306 5.87 1.33 22.20
N LEU A 307 5.57 2.60 22.45
CA LEU A 307 6.46 3.69 22.08
C LEU A 307 7.77 3.56 22.87
N GLY A 308 8.90 3.80 22.21
CA GLY A 308 10.23 3.62 22.81
C GLY A 308 10.81 2.21 22.72
N SER A 309 10.05 1.21 22.23
CA SER A 309 10.54 -0.17 22.06
C SER A 309 11.75 -0.30 21.14
N GLY A 310 11.93 0.66 20.21
CA GLY A 310 13.07 0.73 19.30
C GLY A 310 14.43 0.90 19.96
N LEU A 311 14.46 1.27 21.25
CA LEU A 311 15.69 1.33 22.03
C LEU A 311 16.49 0.02 21.95
N MET A 312 15.80 -1.13 21.97
CA MET A 312 16.46 -2.45 21.91
C MET A 312 17.13 -2.79 20.56
N GLU A 313 16.93 -1.97 19.52
CA GLU A 313 17.67 -2.08 18.25
C GLU A 313 19.10 -1.52 18.35
N SER A 314 19.42 -0.79 19.43
CA SER A 314 20.76 -0.23 19.68
C SER A 314 21.85 -1.30 19.67
N MET A 315 22.93 -1.04 18.93
CA MET A 315 24.10 -1.92 18.87
C MET A 315 24.96 -1.79 20.12
N ALA A 316 24.94 -0.62 20.77
CA ALA A 316 25.69 -0.35 21.99
C ALA A 316 25.30 -1.26 23.16
N MET A 317 24.05 -1.75 23.20
CA MET A 317 23.58 -2.63 24.28
C MET A 317 23.90 -4.12 24.08
N LYS A 318 24.33 -4.53 22.88
CA LYS A 318 24.43 -5.96 22.53
C LYS A 318 25.46 -6.71 23.39
N SER A 319 26.56 -6.06 23.75
CA SER A 319 27.62 -6.65 24.61
C SER A 319 27.12 -6.95 26.03
N SER A 320 26.12 -6.21 26.52
CA SER A 320 25.59 -6.35 27.88
C SER A 320 24.53 -7.46 28.01
N LEU A 321 23.94 -7.93 26.90
CA LEU A 321 22.81 -8.87 26.92
C LEU A 321 23.08 -10.18 27.68
N PRO A 322 24.23 -10.86 27.56
CA PRO A 322 24.49 -12.08 28.33
C PRO A 322 24.46 -11.84 29.85
N THR A 323 25.06 -10.74 30.31
CA THR A 323 25.07 -10.37 31.73
C THR A 323 23.68 -9.98 32.22
N LEU A 324 22.91 -9.25 31.40
CA LEU A 324 21.53 -8.90 31.72
C LEU A 324 20.62 -10.12 31.75
N CYS A 325 20.85 -11.12 30.90
CA CYS A 325 20.11 -12.38 30.90
C CYS A 325 20.25 -13.12 32.24
N ARG A 326 21.49 -13.26 32.73
CA ARG A 326 21.73 -13.84 34.06
C ARG A 326 21.07 -13.05 35.18
N HIS A 327 21.09 -11.71 35.08
CA HIS A 327 20.55 -10.87 36.14
C HIS A 327 19.03 -10.85 36.19
N LEU A 328 18.37 -10.72 35.04
CA LEU A 328 16.92 -10.55 34.94
C LEU A 328 16.17 -11.88 34.85
N LEU A 329 16.73 -12.88 34.17
CA LEU A 329 16.08 -14.17 33.95
C LEU A 329 16.71 -15.31 34.76
N GLY A 330 17.90 -15.12 35.35
CA GLY A 330 18.62 -16.20 36.04
C GLY A 330 19.17 -17.28 35.09
N GLU A 331 19.19 -17.01 33.79
CA GLU A 331 19.58 -17.98 32.75
C GLU A 331 20.77 -17.48 31.92
N GLU A 332 21.55 -18.42 31.38
CA GLU A 332 22.50 -18.11 30.31
C GLU A 332 21.78 -17.83 28.99
N LEU A 333 22.31 -16.89 28.21
CA LEU A 333 21.74 -16.52 26.92
C LEU A 333 21.88 -17.68 25.92
N ARG A 334 20.75 -18.26 25.49
CA ARG A 334 20.72 -19.48 24.67
C ARG A 334 21.21 -19.26 23.24
N LEU A 335 20.85 -18.13 22.63
CA LEU A 335 21.30 -17.76 21.28
C LEU A 335 22.37 -16.68 21.38
N PRO A 336 23.61 -16.96 20.94
CA PRO A 336 24.68 -15.98 20.96
C PRO A 336 24.41 -14.84 19.97
N GLY A 337 24.85 -13.64 20.31
CA GLY A 337 24.96 -12.52 19.38
C GLY A 337 26.37 -12.41 18.82
N VAL A 338 26.54 -11.69 17.71
CA VAL A 338 27.88 -11.38 17.18
C VAL A 338 28.70 -10.63 18.23
N ALA A 339 29.96 -11.02 18.41
CA ALA A 339 30.88 -10.32 19.30
C ALA A 339 30.94 -8.83 18.91
N SER A 340 30.65 -7.96 19.87
CA SER A 340 30.44 -6.53 19.65
C SER A 340 31.15 -5.72 20.73
N TRP A 341 31.81 -4.64 20.31
CA TRP A 341 32.56 -3.72 21.17
C TRP A 341 32.06 -2.30 20.91
N TRP A 342 31.53 -1.65 21.94
CA TRP A 342 31.09 -0.27 21.90
C TRP A 342 32.22 0.68 22.28
N CYS A 343 32.60 1.55 21.34
CA CYS A 343 33.74 2.45 21.52
C CYS A 343 33.50 3.51 22.61
N GLY A 344 32.29 3.63 23.16
CA GLY A 344 32.00 4.45 24.33
C GLY A 344 32.76 4.03 25.58
N ASN A 345 33.11 2.75 25.70
CA ASN A 345 33.97 2.23 26.77
C ASN A 345 35.45 2.33 26.35
N ASP A 346 36.32 2.82 27.25
CA ASP A 346 37.73 3.06 26.94
C ASP A 346 38.51 1.80 26.54
N ALA A 347 38.29 0.69 27.25
CA ALA A 347 38.93 -0.60 26.96
C ALA A 347 38.49 -1.18 25.62
N GLU A 348 37.18 -1.12 25.32
CA GLU A 348 36.61 -1.59 24.05
C GLU A 348 37.10 -0.72 22.89
N ARG A 349 37.18 0.61 23.08
CA ARG A 349 37.73 1.53 22.09
C ARG A 349 39.18 1.23 21.73
N ALA A 350 40.03 1.00 22.73
CA ALA A 350 41.43 0.64 22.52
C ALA A 350 41.53 -0.65 21.69
N TYR A 351 40.79 -1.69 22.09
CA TYR A 351 40.74 -2.95 21.36
C TYR A 351 40.33 -2.76 19.89
N VAL A 352 39.28 -1.98 19.63
CA VAL A 352 38.81 -1.70 18.27
C VAL A 352 39.87 -1.02 17.42
N ILE A 353 40.54 0.00 17.94
CA ILE A 353 41.59 0.74 17.20
C ILE A 353 42.77 -0.18 16.84
N ASP A 354 43.15 -1.05 17.78
CA ASP A 354 44.28 -1.97 17.63
C ASP A 354 43.98 -3.12 16.66
N HIS A 355 42.72 -3.57 16.58
CA HIS A 355 42.30 -4.77 15.84
C HIS A 355 41.36 -4.50 14.65
N LEU A 356 41.40 -3.28 14.08
CA LEU A 356 40.50 -2.89 12.97
C LEU A 356 40.46 -3.91 11.82
N ASP A 357 41.58 -4.55 11.49
CA ASP A 357 41.70 -5.46 10.35
C ASP A 357 40.77 -6.68 10.43
N GLY A 358 40.34 -7.08 11.64
CA GLY A 358 39.40 -8.19 11.85
C GLY A 358 37.94 -7.76 12.11
N LEU A 359 37.66 -6.46 12.04
CA LEU A 359 36.43 -5.87 12.54
C LEU A 359 35.65 -5.11 11.46
N VAL A 360 34.33 -5.05 11.66
CA VAL A 360 33.42 -4.19 10.90
C VAL A 360 32.89 -3.11 11.83
N VAL A 361 33.19 -1.84 11.51
CA VAL A 361 32.72 -0.68 12.27
C VAL A 361 31.35 -0.24 11.75
N LYS A 362 30.40 -0.10 12.67
CA LYS A 362 29.00 0.22 12.41
C LYS A 362 28.53 1.38 13.30
N PRO A 363 27.44 2.07 12.92
CA PRO A 363 26.79 3.02 13.82
C PRO A 363 26.30 2.31 15.10
N ALA A 364 26.52 2.95 16.25
CA ALA A 364 26.09 2.44 17.55
C ALA A 364 24.56 2.48 17.71
N PHE A 365 23.91 3.48 17.11
CA PHE A 365 22.48 3.76 17.22
C PHE A 365 21.81 3.74 15.84
N PRO A 366 20.57 3.22 15.70
CA PRO A 366 19.85 3.19 14.43
C PRO A 366 19.66 4.56 13.75
N SER A 367 19.57 5.63 14.54
CA SER A 367 19.40 7.00 14.03
C SER A 367 20.66 7.58 13.37
N LEU A 368 21.82 6.92 13.52
CA LEU A 368 23.08 7.34 12.90
C LEU A 368 23.23 6.65 11.54
N SER A 369 23.40 7.43 10.48
CA SER A 369 23.54 6.90 9.12
C SER A 369 24.99 6.97 8.62
N PHE A 370 25.68 5.83 8.56
CA PHE A 370 26.83 5.62 7.68
C PHE A 370 26.96 4.14 7.33
N GLU A 371 27.53 3.87 6.16
CA GLU A 371 27.72 2.49 5.69
C GLU A 371 28.69 1.72 6.59
N PRO A 372 28.48 0.40 6.82
CA PRO A 372 29.42 -0.44 7.54
C PRO A 372 30.83 -0.34 6.93
N ILE A 373 31.82 -0.07 7.77
CA ILE A 373 33.21 0.10 7.35
C ILE A 373 33.98 -1.19 7.68
N PHE A 374 34.45 -1.88 6.65
CA PHE A 374 35.23 -3.11 6.79
C PHE A 374 36.70 -2.75 7.00
N GLY A 375 37.23 -2.97 8.20
CA GLY A 375 38.59 -2.52 8.53
C GLY A 375 39.66 -3.18 7.65
N ALA A 376 39.48 -4.44 7.27
CA ALA A 376 40.34 -5.17 6.34
C ALA A 376 40.49 -4.52 4.95
N GLN A 377 39.54 -3.66 4.54
CA GLN A 377 39.52 -3.04 3.22
C GLN A 377 40.07 -1.60 3.22
N LEU A 378 40.47 -1.08 4.39
CA LEU A 378 40.93 0.30 4.52
C LEU A 378 42.40 0.43 4.14
N SER A 379 42.72 1.49 3.39
CA SER A 379 44.10 1.97 3.28
C SER A 379 44.60 2.57 4.60
N ALA A 380 45.92 2.72 4.76
CA ALA A 380 46.51 3.33 5.96
C ALA A 380 46.00 4.77 6.24
N ALA A 381 45.75 5.53 5.17
CA ALA A 381 45.20 6.89 5.27
C ALA A 381 43.73 6.87 5.77
N GLU A 382 42.90 6.01 5.18
CA GLU A 382 41.48 5.87 5.59
C GLU A 382 41.36 5.32 7.02
N ARG A 383 42.23 4.38 7.40
CA ARG A 383 42.33 3.87 8.77
C ARG A 383 42.62 4.99 9.76
N SER A 384 43.57 5.86 9.48
CA SER A 384 43.90 7.01 10.34
C SER A 384 42.72 7.96 10.50
N VAL A 385 42.01 8.26 9.40
CA VAL A 385 40.79 9.08 9.43
C VAL A 385 39.69 8.45 10.28
N LEU A 386 39.47 7.14 10.16
CA LEU A 386 38.49 6.41 10.97
C LEU A 386 38.84 6.46 12.45
N VAL A 387 40.11 6.23 12.80
CA VAL A 387 40.59 6.27 14.20
C VAL A 387 40.35 7.65 14.81
N GLU A 388 40.66 8.74 14.11
CA GLU A 388 40.42 10.10 14.61
C GLU A 388 38.91 10.39 14.76
N ARG A 389 38.07 9.88 13.85
CA ARG A 389 36.61 9.95 14.01
C ARG A 389 36.12 9.22 15.26
N ILE A 390 36.63 8.00 15.50
CA ILE A 390 36.29 7.21 16.69
C ILE A 390 36.73 7.93 17.97
N LYS A 391 37.96 8.45 18.02
CA LYS A 391 38.46 9.20 19.19
C LYS A 391 37.63 10.47 19.48
N ARG A 392 37.18 11.16 18.44
CA ARG A 392 36.39 12.40 18.58
C ARG A 392 34.97 12.16 19.09
N ARG A 393 34.32 11.07 18.67
CA ARG A 393 32.95 10.72 19.07
C ARG A 393 32.82 9.22 19.35
N PRO A 394 33.43 8.72 20.43
CA PRO A 394 33.53 7.28 20.68
C PRO A 394 32.18 6.57 20.78
N TRP A 395 31.19 7.19 21.41
CA TRP A 395 29.86 6.62 21.60
C TRP A 395 29.07 6.38 20.29
N TYR A 396 29.49 6.95 19.15
CA TYR A 396 28.82 6.77 17.84
C TYR A 396 29.15 5.44 17.16
N PHE A 397 30.19 4.74 17.63
CA PHE A 397 30.74 3.59 16.93
C PHE A 397 30.63 2.31 17.75
N VAL A 398 30.24 1.24 17.08
CA VAL A 398 30.36 -0.15 17.56
C VAL A 398 31.17 -0.90 16.52
N ALA A 399 32.12 -1.73 16.95
CA ALA A 399 32.75 -2.71 16.09
C ALA A 399 32.15 -4.09 16.33
N GLN A 400 32.07 -4.90 15.28
CA GLN A 400 31.68 -6.30 15.37
C GLN A 400 32.70 -7.19 14.67
N GLU A 401 32.78 -8.43 15.11
CA GLU A 401 33.59 -9.45 14.44
C GLU A 401 33.08 -9.68 13.01
N GLN A 402 34.00 -9.78 12.04
CA GLN A 402 33.65 -10.09 10.67
C GLN A 402 33.32 -11.59 10.53
N MET A 403 32.04 -11.92 10.42
CA MET A 403 31.59 -13.31 10.27
C MET A 403 31.37 -13.70 8.81
N ALA A 404 31.85 -14.89 8.43
CA ALA A 404 31.45 -15.54 7.18
C ALA A 404 30.04 -16.14 7.31
N LEU A 405 29.10 -15.63 6.52
CA LEU A 405 27.70 -16.09 6.55
C LEU A 405 27.53 -17.43 5.80
N SER A 406 26.68 -18.32 6.34
CA SER A 406 26.25 -19.52 5.60
C SER A 406 25.57 -19.17 4.28
N THR A 407 25.62 -20.10 3.32
CA THR A 407 25.01 -19.91 1.99
C THR A 407 23.77 -20.79 1.78
N ALA A 408 22.81 -20.26 1.01
CA ALA A 408 21.67 -20.98 0.47
C ALA A 408 21.77 -21.10 -1.06
N PRO A 409 21.24 -22.18 -1.65
CA PRO A 409 21.19 -22.32 -3.11
C PRO A 409 20.17 -21.34 -3.69
N VAL A 410 20.56 -20.58 -4.71
CA VAL A 410 19.71 -19.66 -5.49
C VAL A 410 19.69 -20.11 -6.94
N TRP A 411 18.52 -20.15 -7.58
CA TRP A 411 18.42 -20.45 -9.00
C TRP A 411 18.73 -19.20 -9.83
N GLN A 412 19.86 -19.18 -10.51
CA GLN A 412 20.32 -18.03 -11.33
C GLN A 412 21.12 -18.52 -12.54
N ASP A 413 20.83 -17.96 -13.71
CA ASP A 413 21.49 -18.29 -14.99
C ASP A 413 21.39 -19.78 -15.34
N GLY A 414 20.22 -20.37 -15.12
CA GLY A 414 19.94 -21.79 -15.43
C GLY A 414 20.63 -22.80 -14.51
N ARG A 415 21.21 -22.37 -13.37
CA ARG A 415 21.91 -23.23 -12.42
C ARG A 415 21.71 -22.80 -10.96
N LEU A 416 21.97 -23.71 -10.03
CA LEU A 416 22.01 -23.39 -8.59
C LEU A 416 23.35 -22.78 -8.20
N GLN A 417 23.32 -21.60 -7.57
CA GLN A 417 24.50 -20.89 -7.09
C GLN A 417 24.39 -20.64 -5.57
N PRO A 418 25.46 -20.84 -4.78
CA PRO A 418 25.43 -20.52 -3.36
C PRO A 418 25.46 -18.98 -3.16
N ARG A 419 24.57 -18.47 -2.32
CA ARG A 419 24.55 -17.06 -1.90
C ARG A 419 24.45 -16.93 -0.38
N PRO A 420 25.19 -16.00 0.24
CA PRO A 420 25.03 -15.68 1.67
C PRO A 420 23.57 -15.39 2.02
N LEU A 421 23.12 -15.90 3.17
CA LEU A 421 21.74 -15.74 3.63
C LEU A 421 21.66 -15.10 5.02
N VAL A 422 20.55 -14.38 5.24
CA VAL A 422 20.08 -13.95 6.57
C VAL A 422 18.62 -14.36 6.71
N LEU A 423 18.27 -15.03 7.81
CA LEU A 423 16.91 -15.45 8.12
C LEU A 423 16.28 -14.46 9.12
N ARG A 424 15.21 -13.78 8.72
CA ARG A 424 14.39 -13.00 9.66
C ARG A 424 13.26 -13.85 10.21
N VAL A 425 13.25 -14.05 11.52
CA VAL A 425 12.16 -14.74 12.26
C VAL A 425 11.29 -13.72 12.97
N PHE A 426 9.99 -14.01 13.08
CA PHE A 426 9.00 -13.14 13.73
C PHE A 426 8.42 -13.81 14.97
N LEU A 427 8.17 -13.01 15.99
CA LEU A 427 7.58 -13.38 17.26
C LEU A 427 6.44 -12.42 17.59
N CYS A 428 5.38 -12.94 18.21
CA CYS A 428 4.33 -12.11 18.80
C CYS A 428 4.14 -12.49 20.27
N ALA A 429 3.79 -11.51 21.10
CA ALA A 429 3.36 -11.79 22.46
C ALA A 429 2.09 -12.65 22.43
N THR A 430 1.84 -13.42 23.49
CA THR A 430 0.63 -14.23 23.65
C THR A 430 -0.26 -13.67 24.75
N PRO A 431 -1.59 -13.90 24.70
CA PRO A 431 -2.49 -13.47 25.78
C PRO A 431 -2.15 -14.11 27.15
N SER A 432 -1.45 -15.25 27.14
CA SER A 432 -1.03 -15.98 28.33
C SER A 432 0.27 -15.46 28.98
N GLY A 433 0.88 -14.39 28.46
CA GLY A 433 2.09 -13.79 29.05
C GLY A 433 3.41 -14.38 28.57
N GLY A 434 3.49 -14.85 27.32
CA GLY A 434 4.72 -15.35 26.69
C GLY A 434 4.89 -14.88 25.25
N TYR A 435 5.65 -15.63 24.45
CA TYR A 435 5.86 -15.36 23.02
C TYR A 435 5.59 -16.60 22.16
N ALA A 436 4.90 -16.40 21.04
CA ALA A 436 4.77 -17.38 19.97
C ALA A 436 5.75 -17.03 18.84
N VAL A 437 6.44 -18.03 18.30
CA VAL A 437 7.38 -17.86 17.19
C VAL A 437 6.71 -18.32 15.91
N MET A 438 6.80 -17.52 14.84
CA MET A 438 6.30 -17.92 13.53
C MET A 438 7.09 -19.13 13.03
N PRO A 439 6.48 -20.28 12.70
CA PRO A 439 7.19 -21.47 12.19
C PRO A 439 7.64 -21.26 10.73
N GLY A 440 8.61 -20.36 10.56
CA GLY A 440 9.11 -19.87 9.29
C GLY A 440 9.73 -18.48 9.45
N GLY A 441 9.80 -17.76 8.34
CA GLY A 441 10.38 -16.42 8.33
C GLY A 441 10.74 -15.97 6.93
N LEU A 442 11.22 -14.73 6.84
CA LEU A 442 11.69 -14.14 5.59
C LEU A 442 13.20 -14.38 5.46
N THR A 443 13.59 -15.27 4.55
CA THR A 443 15.01 -15.44 4.21
C THR A 443 15.39 -14.44 3.12
N ARG A 444 16.49 -13.71 3.33
CA ARG A 444 17.08 -12.77 2.37
C ARG A 444 18.43 -13.30 1.91
N VAL A 445 18.75 -13.13 0.64
CA VAL A 445 20.01 -13.55 0.02
C VAL A 445 20.70 -12.40 -0.72
N SER A 446 22.03 -12.38 -0.70
CA SER A 446 22.81 -11.39 -1.46
C SER A 446 22.64 -11.56 -2.97
N SER A 447 22.62 -10.43 -3.69
CA SER A 447 22.67 -10.37 -5.16
C SER A 447 24.03 -10.76 -5.73
N GLU A 448 25.11 -10.43 -5.00
CA GLU A 448 26.50 -10.65 -5.42
C GLU A 448 27.17 -11.78 -4.62
N SER A 449 28.04 -12.53 -5.28
CA SER A 449 28.93 -13.51 -4.64
C SER A 449 29.96 -12.79 -3.77
N GLY A 450 30.08 -13.15 -2.50
CA GLY A 450 31.11 -12.61 -1.59
C GLY A 450 30.75 -11.31 -0.84
N ARG A 451 29.65 -10.64 -1.20
CA ARG A 451 29.16 -9.47 -0.44
C ARG A 451 28.46 -9.92 0.85
N LEU A 452 28.94 -9.44 1.99
CA LEU A 452 28.43 -9.76 3.33
C LEU A 452 27.19 -8.93 3.72
N VAL A 453 26.92 -7.84 3.00
CA VAL A 453 25.75 -6.98 3.24
C VAL A 453 24.54 -7.53 2.47
N VAL A 454 23.58 -8.11 3.20
CA VAL A 454 22.32 -8.60 2.65
C VAL A 454 21.24 -7.54 2.88
N SER A 455 20.97 -6.71 1.88
CA SER A 455 19.90 -5.71 1.90
C SER A 455 19.03 -5.82 0.64
N MET A 456 17.71 -5.67 0.80
CA MET A 456 16.77 -5.60 -0.33
C MET A 456 17.00 -4.34 -1.16
N GLN A 457 17.43 -3.24 -0.53
CA GLN A 457 17.77 -2.00 -1.21
C GLN A 457 19.03 -2.14 -2.10
N SER A 458 19.89 -3.12 -1.82
CA SER A 458 21.06 -3.45 -2.65
C SER A 458 20.78 -4.56 -3.68
N GLY A 459 19.51 -4.84 -3.97
CA GLY A 459 19.09 -5.81 -4.98
C GLY A 459 19.08 -7.27 -4.51
N GLY A 460 19.16 -7.53 -3.20
CA GLY A 460 19.07 -8.88 -2.64
C GLY A 460 17.76 -9.60 -2.97
N GLY A 461 17.81 -10.93 -3.09
CA GLY A 461 16.63 -11.77 -3.30
C GLY A 461 15.96 -12.20 -1.99
N SER A 462 14.70 -12.61 -2.07
CA SER A 462 13.96 -13.22 -0.96
C SER A 462 13.67 -14.69 -1.20
N LYS A 463 13.44 -15.43 -0.13
CA LYS A 463 13.07 -16.85 -0.13
C LYS A 463 12.02 -17.12 0.95
N ASP A 464 11.15 -18.08 0.70
CA ASP A 464 10.36 -18.71 1.75
C ASP A 464 11.26 -19.59 2.64
N THR A 465 10.91 -19.71 3.92
CA THR A 465 11.60 -20.55 4.90
C THR A 465 10.64 -21.63 5.38
N TRP A 466 10.95 -22.89 5.10
CA TRP A 466 10.14 -24.04 5.46
C TRP A 466 10.67 -24.69 6.73
N ILE A 467 9.82 -24.70 7.75
CA ILE A 467 10.04 -25.54 8.93
C ILE A 467 9.35 -26.87 8.67
N LEU A 468 10.15 -27.93 8.67
CA LEU A 468 9.68 -29.28 8.41
C LEU A 468 9.12 -29.87 9.70
N ALA A 469 7.90 -30.42 9.65
CA ALA A 469 7.34 -31.13 10.80
C ALA A 469 8.19 -32.38 11.16
N PRO A 470 8.18 -32.83 12.42
CA PRO A 470 8.79 -34.11 12.80
C PRO A 470 8.15 -35.23 11.98
N ARG A 471 8.98 -36.08 11.36
CA ARG A 471 8.50 -37.23 10.57
C ARG A 471 7.65 -38.13 11.48
N ARG A 472 6.33 -38.11 11.33
CA ARG A 472 5.43 -39.04 12.03
C ARG A 472 5.81 -40.47 11.62
N ALA A 473 6.17 -41.31 12.59
CA ALA A 473 6.04 -42.76 12.44
C ALA A 473 4.53 -43.06 12.45
N ASP A 474 4.09 -43.85 11.47
CA ASP A 474 2.77 -44.41 11.19
C ASP A 474 1.46 -43.87 11.84
N VAL A 475 0.45 -43.83 10.95
CA VAL A 475 -0.93 -43.39 11.07
C VAL A 475 -1.65 -43.79 12.37
N SER A 476 -2.13 -42.79 13.13
CA SER A 476 -3.52 -42.68 13.62
C SER A 476 -3.63 -41.38 14.45
N SER A 477 -4.73 -40.63 14.27
CA SER A 477 -5.01 -39.28 14.83
C SER A 477 -4.52 -38.06 14.02
N THR A 478 -4.88 -37.99 12.74
CA THR A 478 -5.44 -36.71 12.25
C THR A 478 -6.86 -36.59 12.76
N GLN A 479 -7.02 -36.25 14.05
CA GLN A 479 -8.14 -35.39 14.35
C GLN A 479 -7.76 -34.03 13.74
N PRO A 480 -8.58 -33.46 12.85
CA PRO A 480 -8.53 -32.02 12.69
C PRO A 480 -8.67 -31.48 14.10
N ARG A 481 -7.66 -30.75 14.61
CA ARG A 481 -7.95 -29.82 15.69
C ARG A 481 -9.18 -29.08 15.16
N PRO A 482 -10.33 -29.10 15.86
CA PRO A 482 -11.40 -28.22 15.47
C PRO A 482 -10.71 -26.86 15.37
N ALA A 483 -10.86 -26.17 14.23
CA ALA A 483 -10.89 -24.73 14.34
C ALA A 483 -11.77 -24.49 15.57
N LEU A 484 -11.26 -23.80 16.59
CA LEU A 484 -12.14 -23.28 17.61
C LEU A 484 -13.13 -22.41 16.83
N ALA A 485 -14.20 -23.03 16.37
CA ALA A 485 -15.48 -22.42 16.23
C ALA A 485 -15.85 -22.12 17.67
N THR A 486 -15.21 -21.07 18.23
CA THR A 486 -16.04 -20.07 18.86
C THR A 486 -17.15 -19.85 17.87
N GLU A 487 -18.33 -20.39 18.17
CA GLU A 487 -19.56 -19.89 17.58
C GLU A 487 -19.38 -18.37 17.54
N PRO A 488 -19.61 -17.72 16.38
CA PRO A 488 -19.58 -16.27 16.37
C PRO A 488 -20.62 -15.85 17.38
N THR A 489 -20.18 -15.47 18.59
CA THR A 489 -21.06 -14.86 19.58
C THR A 489 -21.74 -13.75 18.81
N ALA A 490 -23.07 -13.84 18.69
CA ALA A 490 -23.88 -12.99 17.83
C ALA A 490 -23.75 -11.48 18.12
N SER A 491 -22.87 -11.10 19.05
CA SER A 491 -22.46 -9.76 19.44
C SER A 491 -21.15 -9.27 18.82
N GLY A 492 -20.49 -10.05 17.95
CA GLY A 492 -19.37 -9.54 17.16
C GLY A 492 -19.90 -8.54 16.14
N ALA A 493 -19.90 -7.25 16.50
CA ALA A 493 -20.34 -6.16 15.64
C ALA A 493 -19.76 -6.36 14.24
N ARG A 494 -20.64 -6.73 13.29
CA ARG A 494 -20.27 -6.72 11.87
C ARG A 494 -19.67 -5.34 11.60
N PRO A 495 -18.53 -5.23 10.88
CA PRO A 495 -18.03 -3.93 10.44
C PRO A 495 -19.22 -3.19 9.86
N SER A 496 -19.64 -2.12 10.54
CA SER A 496 -20.86 -1.45 10.12
C SER A 496 -20.61 -0.91 8.72
N ALA A 497 -21.63 -0.80 7.87
CA ALA A 497 -21.51 -0.15 6.57
C ALA A 497 -20.99 1.30 6.67
N ASN A 498 -20.85 1.83 7.89
CA ASN A 498 -20.46 3.18 8.24
C ASN A 498 -19.02 3.32 8.76
N ASP A 499 -18.25 2.23 8.91
CA ASP A 499 -16.85 2.27 9.40
C ASP A 499 -15.85 2.78 8.35
N LEU A 500 -16.32 3.38 7.25
CA LEU A 500 -15.46 3.87 6.17
C LEU A 500 -14.74 5.16 6.61
N PRO A 501 -13.39 5.20 6.61
CA PRO A 501 -12.66 6.42 6.90
C PRO A 501 -12.94 7.51 5.86
N SER A 502 -13.08 8.76 6.30
CA SER A 502 -13.40 9.90 5.42
C SER A 502 -12.42 10.05 4.25
N ARG A 503 -11.11 9.88 4.48
CA ARG A 503 -10.08 9.94 3.43
C ARG A 503 -10.23 8.82 2.40
N VAL A 504 -10.62 7.62 2.83
CA VAL A 504 -10.85 6.49 1.92
C VAL A 504 -12.09 6.74 1.07
N ALA A 505 -13.14 7.35 1.64
CA ALA A 505 -14.31 7.78 0.89
C ALA A 505 -13.96 8.85 -0.16
N ASP A 506 -13.14 9.85 0.20
CA ASP A 506 -12.61 10.86 -0.71
C ASP A 506 -11.76 10.24 -1.83
N GLY A 507 -10.87 9.29 -1.48
CA GLY A 507 -10.09 8.54 -2.45
C GLY A 507 -10.96 7.74 -3.44
N LEU A 508 -11.99 7.04 -2.97
CA LEU A 508 -12.93 6.32 -3.84
C LEU A 508 -13.74 7.27 -4.73
N TYR A 509 -14.16 8.42 -4.19
CA TYR A 509 -14.83 9.47 -4.94
C TYR A 509 -13.96 9.98 -6.11
N TRP A 510 -12.69 10.32 -5.83
CA TRP A 510 -11.76 10.76 -6.87
C TRP A 510 -11.37 9.65 -7.83
N LEU A 511 -11.29 8.39 -7.38
CA LEU A 511 -11.03 7.24 -8.23
C LEU A 511 -12.10 7.15 -9.33
N GLY A 512 -13.38 7.30 -8.97
CA GLY A 512 -14.49 7.34 -9.92
C GLY A 512 -14.37 8.50 -10.92
N ARG A 513 -14.03 9.69 -10.45
CA ARG A 513 -13.83 10.87 -11.32
C ARG A 513 -12.68 10.68 -12.31
N TYR A 514 -11.53 10.20 -11.85
CA TYR A 514 -10.38 9.97 -12.72
C TYR A 514 -10.63 8.87 -13.75
N ALA A 515 -11.41 7.84 -13.40
CA ALA A 515 -11.82 6.81 -14.36
C ALA A 515 -12.65 7.41 -15.50
N GLU A 516 -13.62 8.27 -15.19
CA GLU A 516 -14.45 8.92 -16.21
C GLU A 516 -13.69 9.99 -17.02
N ARG A 517 -12.75 10.73 -16.41
CA ARG A 517 -11.86 11.63 -17.15
C ARG A 517 -10.99 10.88 -18.15
N ALA A 518 -10.43 9.74 -17.74
CA ALA A 518 -9.64 8.90 -18.63
C ALA A 518 -10.51 8.34 -19.76
N GLU A 519 -11.74 7.88 -19.47
CA GLU A 519 -12.68 7.38 -20.48
C GLU A 519 -13.12 8.47 -21.47
N GLY A 520 -13.44 9.67 -20.99
CA GLY A 520 -13.83 10.82 -21.83
C GLY A 520 -12.70 11.28 -22.76
N ALA A 521 -11.48 11.46 -22.21
CA ALA A 521 -10.29 11.78 -22.99
C ALA A 521 -10.00 10.71 -24.04
N LEU A 522 -10.12 9.43 -23.65
CA LEU A 522 -9.90 8.30 -24.54
C LEU A 522 -10.89 8.26 -25.70
N ARG A 523 -12.20 8.44 -25.44
CA ARG A 523 -13.22 8.50 -26.50
C ARG A 523 -12.93 9.60 -27.51
N LEU A 524 -12.61 10.79 -27.01
CA LEU A 524 -12.33 11.93 -27.85
C LEU A 524 -11.11 11.69 -28.74
N LEU A 525 -10.00 11.24 -28.15
CA LEU A 525 -8.77 10.90 -28.88
C LEU A 525 -8.99 9.78 -29.90
N ARG A 526 -9.74 8.74 -29.54
CA ARG A 526 -10.07 7.61 -30.42
C ARG A 526 -10.90 8.06 -31.62
N ALA A 527 -11.94 8.86 -31.40
CA ALA A 527 -12.78 9.39 -32.47
C ALA A 527 -11.97 10.30 -33.41
N THR A 528 -11.14 11.19 -32.87
CA THR A 528 -10.23 12.04 -33.66
C THR A 528 -9.26 11.19 -34.48
N GLN A 529 -8.66 10.17 -33.88
CA GLN A 529 -7.68 9.32 -34.53
C GLN A 529 -8.30 8.49 -35.67
N SER A 530 -9.52 7.97 -35.48
CA SER A 530 -10.27 7.29 -36.54
C SER A 530 -10.53 8.23 -37.72
N ARG A 531 -11.01 9.46 -37.49
CA ARG A 531 -11.26 10.43 -38.59
C ARG A 531 -10.00 10.89 -39.31
N LEU A 532 -8.85 10.88 -38.63
CA LEU A 532 -7.56 11.17 -39.25
C LEU A 532 -7.05 10.03 -40.16
N ILE A 533 -7.38 8.79 -39.82
CA ILE A 533 -7.07 7.62 -40.66
C ILE A 533 -8.03 7.55 -41.85
N ASP A 534 -9.31 7.81 -41.61
CA ASP A 534 -10.37 7.78 -42.62
C ASP A 534 -10.50 9.10 -43.41
N SER A 535 -9.44 9.90 -43.52
CA SER A 535 -9.49 11.25 -44.09
C SER A 535 -10.01 11.33 -45.52
N ASN A 536 -10.01 10.20 -46.25
CA ASN A 536 -10.50 10.07 -47.62
C ASN A 536 -12.00 9.71 -47.70
N MET A 537 -12.65 9.43 -46.58
CA MET A 537 -14.08 9.08 -46.53
C MET A 537 -14.95 10.34 -46.58
N PRO A 538 -16.07 10.32 -47.33
CA PRO A 538 -17.01 11.44 -47.36
C PRO A 538 -17.49 11.81 -45.94
N GLY A 539 -17.38 13.10 -45.59
CA GLY A 539 -17.82 13.62 -44.29
C GLY A 539 -16.81 13.51 -43.14
N ALA A 540 -15.68 12.81 -43.31
CA ALA A 540 -14.67 12.67 -42.26
C ALA A 540 -14.08 14.03 -41.81
N THR A 541 -13.80 14.93 -42.76
CA THR A 541 -13.30 16.29 -42.48
C THR A 541 -14.32 17.13 -41.70
N LEU A 542 -15.61 17.02 -42.04
CA LEU A 542 -16.68 17.73 -41.35
C LEU A 542 -16.85 17.25 -39.91
N GLN A 543 -16.64 15.96 -39.66
CA GLN A 543 -16.68 15.38 -38.30
C GLN A 543 -15.39 15.62 -37.51
N LEU A 544 -14.25 15.79 -38.19
CA LEU A 544 -12.97 16.09 -37.53
C LEU A 544 -12.97 17.48 -36.86
N ARG A 545 -13.62 18.47 -37.49
CA ARG A 545 -13.71 19.83 -36.95
C ARG A 545 -14.27 19.91 -35.51
N PRO A 546 -15.48 19.41 -35.20
CA PRO A 546 -16.01 19.45 -33.84
C PRO A 546 -15.17 18.63 -32.85
N LEU A 547 -14.48 17.57 -33.29
CA LEU A 547 -13.57 16.80 -32.43
C LEU A 547 -12.32 17.60 -32.03
N LEU A 548 -11.74 18.36 -32.96
CA LEU A 548 -10.60 19.23 -32.67
C LEU A 548 -11.00 20.44 -31.82
N ASP A 549 -12.18 21.01 -32.06
CA ASP A 549 -12.75 22.06 -31.22
C ASP A 549 -12.95 21.56 -29.77
N LEU A 550 -13.44 20.32 -29.60
CA LEU A 550 -13.55 19.67 -28.30
C LEU A 550 -12.19 19.45 -27.63
N LEU A 551 -11.19 18.92 -28.33
CA LEU A 551 -9.84 18.73 -27.79
C LEU A 551 -9.21 20.06 -27.35
N SER A 552 -9.42 21.12 -28.12
CA SER A 552 -8.95 22.48 -27.80
C SER A 552 -9.69 23.05 -26.59
N SER A 553 -11.03 22.95 -26.54
CA SER A 553 -11.84 23.45 -25.42
C SER A 553 -11.49 22.77 -24.09
N GLN A 554 -11.02 21.52 -24.14
CA GLN A 554 -10.55 20.76 -22.97
C GLN A 554 -9.05 20.93 -22.71
N SER A 555 -8.38 21.85 -23.44
CA SER A 555 -6.94 22.10 -23.32
C SER A 555 -6.10 20.82 -23.45
N MET A 556 -6.48 19.93 -24.36
CA MET A 556 -5.72 18.73 -24.73
C MET A 556 -4.78 18.98 -25.91
N ILE A 557 -5.12 19.95 -26.77
CA ILE A 557 -4.27 20.46 -27.84
C ILE A 557 -4.31 22.00 -27.86
N PRO A 558 -3.28 22.67 -28.40
CA PRO A 558 -3.31 24.12 -28.56
C PRO A 558 -4.41 24.58 -29.53
N ALA A 559 -5.00 25.74 -29.27
CA ALA A 559 -6.13 26.27 -30.05
C ALA A 559 -5.77 26.57 -31.51
N GLU A 560 -4.51 26.94 -31.79
CA GLU A 560 -4.03 27.12 -33.15
C GLU A 560 -4.06 25.82 -33.96
N MET A 561 -3.83 24.66 -33.33
CA MET A 561 -3.79 23.36 -34.00
C MET A 561 -5.19 22.87 -34.38
N ALA A 562 -6.23 23.31 -33.66
CA ALA A 562 -7.62 22.97 -33.98
C ALA A 562 -8.12 23.64 -35.28
N ARG A 563 -7.52 24.76 -35.68
CA ARG A 563 -7.92 25.54 -36.88
C ARG A 563 -7.26 25.07 -38.19
N VAL A 564 -6.30 24.14 -38.14
CA VAL A 564 -5.45 23.73 -39.29
C VAL A 564 -6.18 22.78 -40.28
N THR A 565 -7.48 22.54 -40.11
CA THR A 565 -8.26 21.54 -40.86
C THR A 565 -8.36 21.76 -42.37
N GLU A 566 -8.06 22.95 -42.89
CA GLU A 566 -8.18 23.25 -44.32
C GLU A 566 -7.06 22.64 -45.19
N SER A 567 -5.95 22.17 -44.60
CA SER A 567 -4.78 21.65 -45.36
C SER A 567 -4.24 20.33 -44.81
N GLY A 568 -5.11 19.37 -44.49
CA GLY A 568 -4.70 18.05 -43.99
C GLY A 568 -3.99 18.10 -42.63
N ALA A 569 -3.89 16.96 -41.95
CA ALA A 569 -3.23 16.89 -40.66
C ALA A 569 -1.71 17.14 -40.83
N ASN A 570 -1.28 18.37 -40.56
CA ASN A 570 0.14 18.72 -40.52
C ASN A 570 0.87 17.98 -39.40
N ARG A 571 2.19 17.85 -39.53
CA ARG A 571 3.06 17.17 -38.56
C ARG A 571 2.83 17.64 -37.11
N GLY A 572 2.60 18.93 -36.89
CA GLY A 572 2.34 19.51 -35.57
C GLY A 572 1.07 19.00 -34.89
N LEU A 573 -0.03 18.79 -35.64
CA LEU A 573 -1.26 18.22 -35.08
C LEU A 573 -1.04 16.77 -34.62
N ARG A 574 -0.30 15.97 -35.40
CA ARG A 574 0.04 14.59 -35.01
C ARG A 574 0.91 14.54 -33.76
N GLU A 575 1.88 15.44 -33.64
CA GLU A 575 2.74 15.55 -32.46
C GLU A 575 1.92 15.99 -31.22
N ALA A 576 1.01 16.95 -31.36
CA ALA A 576 0.11 17.37 -30.29
C ALA A 576 -0.84 16.25 -29.82
N LEU A 577 -1.44 15.50 -30.75
CA LEU A 577 -2.30 14.35 -30.41
C LEU A 577 -1.53 13.22 -29.73
N HIS A 578 -0.30 12.95 -30.19
CA HIS A 578 0.57 11.99 -29.53
C HIS A 578 0.89 12.43 -28.09
N ALA A 579 1.23 13.71 -27.88
CA ALA A 579 1.45 14.26 -26.54
C ALA A 579 0.18 14.14 -25.67
N ALA A 580 -1.00 14.45 -26.23
CA ALA A 580 -2.28 14.30 -25.54
C ALA A 580 -2.58 12.86 -25.10
N VAL A 581 -1.94 11.85 -25.71
CA VAL A 581 -2.03 10.44 -25.28
C VAL A 581 -0.95 10.09 -24.25
N THR A 582 0.32 10.38 -24.55
CA THR A 582 1.46 9.73 -23.87
C THR A 582 2.21 10.61 -22.86
N ASP A 583 2.03 11.93 -22.89
CA ASP A 583 2.81 12.87 -22.08
C ASP A 583 2.36 12.86 -20.60
N PRO A 584 3.19 12.46 -19.63
CA PRO A 584 2.83 12.44 -18.22
C PRO A 584 2.73 13.84 -17.58
N ASP A 585 3.40 14.85 -18.14
CA ASP A 585 3.49 16.20 -17.59
C ASP A 585 2.36 17.11 -18.11
N HIS A 586 1.75 16.74 -19.23
CA HIS A 586 0.58 17.43 -19.78
C HIS A 586 -0.68 17.19 -18.90
N PRO A 587 -1.24 18.20 -18.21
CA PRO A 587 -2.25 18.02 -17.15
C PRO A 587 -3.57 17.35 -17.56
N ASN A 588 -3.91 17.41 -18.85
CA ASN A 588 -5.14 16.86 -19.43
C ASN A 588 -4.90 15.69 -20.40
N SER A 589 -3.66 15.20 -20.50
CA SER A 589 -3.38 14.04 -21.36
C SER A 589 -4.03 12.77 -20.79
N LEU A 590 -4.29 11.77 -21.64
CA LEU A 590 -4.75 10.47 -21.18
C LEU A 590 -3.77 9.87 -20.15
N ARG A 591 -2.46 9.95 -20.41
CA ARG A 591 -1.41 9.46 -19.49
C ARG A 591 -1.51 10.11 -18.12
N SER A 592 -1.63 11.43 -18.03
CA SER A 592 -1.72 12.13 -16.74
C SER A 592 -2.98 11.74 -15.95
N GLN A 593 -4.13 11.57 -16.63
CA GLN A 593 -5.36 11.11 -15.97
C GLN A 593 -5.23 9.67 -15.48
N VAL A 594 -4.61 8.79 -16.26
CA VAL A 594 -4.33 7.41 -15.84
C VAL A 594 -3.35 7.35 -14.67
N LEU A 595 -2.34 8.21 -14.63
CA LEU A 595 -1.45 8.31 -13.48
C LEU A 595 -2.19 8.76 -12.21
N ARG A 596 -3.14 9.70 -12.33
CA ARG A 596 -4.01 10.12 -11.20
C ARG A 596 -4.94 9.00 -10.76
N LEU A 597 -5.55 8.29 -11.71
CA LEU A 597 -6.35 7.09 -11.46
C LEU A 597 -5.53 6.05 -10.69
N HIS A 598 -4.34 5.71 -11.18
CA HIS A 598 -3.46 4.70 -10.58
C HIS A 598 -3.01 5.08 -9.18
N ARG A 599 -2.55 6.33 -8.97
CA ARG A 599 -2.12 6.82 -7.64
C ARG A 599 -3.27 6.79 -6.63
N THR A 600 -4.46 7.19 -7.06
CA THR A 600 -5.66 7.17 -6.20
C THR A 600 -6.09 5.73 -5.91
N ALA A 601 -6.07 4.83 -6.89
CA ALA A 601 -6.35 3.41 -6.69
C ALA A 601 -5.37 2.76 -5.71
N TYR A 602 -4.09 3.16 -5.77
CA TYR A 602 -3.06 2.64 -4.88
C TYR A 602 -3.26 3.11 -3.43
N SER A 603 -3.71 4.35 -3.19
CA SER A 603 -3.97 4.85 -1.83
C SER A 603 -5.19 4.21 -1.16
N VAL A 604 -6.13 3.66 -1.93
CA VAL A 604 -7.31 2.90 -1.44
C VAL A 604 -7.23 1.41 -1.80
N ARG A 605 -6.02 0.87 -1.99
CA ARG A 605 -5.77 -0.52 -2.41
C ARG A 605 -6.44 -1.56 -1.49
N ASP A 606 -6.58 -1.26 -0.21
CA ASP A 606 -7.24 -2.11 0.77
C ASP A 606 -8.74 -2.32 0.46
N ARG A 607 -9.36 -1.42 -0.32
CA ARG A 607 -10.77 -1.46 -0.73
C ARG A 607 -11.01 -2.01 -2.14
N LEU A 608 -9.96 -2.27 -2.90
CA LEU A 608 -10.07 -2.83 -4.25
C LEU A 608 -9.93 -4.35 -4.22
N SER A 609 -10.72 -5.02 -5.05
CA SER A 609 -10.51 -6.44 -5.33
C SER A 609 -9.18 -6.63 -6.08
N MET A 610 -8.65 -7.85 -6.03
CA MET A 610 -7.42 -8.18 -6.76
C MET A 610 -7.59 -7.96 -8.27
N ASP A 611 -8.76 -8.26 -8.81
CA ASP A 611 -9.05 -8.09 -10.23
C ASP A 611 -9.18 -6.61 -10.61
N MET A 612 -9.81 -5.78 -9.77
CA MET A 612 -9.84 -4.33 -9.99
C MET A 612 -8.43 -3.74 -10.02
N TRP A 613 -7.55 -4.16 -9.10
CA TRP A 613 -6.15 -3.73 -9.10
C TRP A 613 -5.43 -4.13 -10.39
N ARG A 614 -5.58 -5.39 -10.82
CA ARG A 614 -4.97 -5.89 -12.07
C ARG A 614 -5.39 -5.06 -13.28
N VAL A 615 -6.66 -4.69 -13.36
CA VAL A 615 -7.19 -3.85 -14.43
C VAL A 615 -6.60 -2.45 -14.38
N VAL A 616 -6.53 -1.81 -13.21
CA VAL A 616 -5.90 -0.48 -13.06
C VAL A 616 -4.41 -0.51 -13.45
N SER A 617 -3.65 -1.52 -13.02
CA SER A 617 -2.25 -1.68 -13.44
C SER A 617 -2.10 -1.98 -14.93
N ALA A 618 -3.08 -2.67 -15.55
CA ALA A 618 -3.09 -2.89 -16.98
C ALA A 618 -3.31 -1.58 -17.76
N ILE A 619 -4.21 -0.71 -17.31
CA ILE A 619 -4.46 0.62 -17.90
C ILE A 619 -3.20 1.48 -17.82
N ASP A 620 -2.50 1.50 -16.67
CA ASP A 620 -1.23 2.23 -16.56
C ASP A 620 -0.21 1.70 -17.58
N ARG A 621 0.04 0.39 -17.61
CA ARG A 621 1.00 -0.22 -18.55
C ARG A 621 0.64 0.05 -20.02
N GLN A 622 -0.64 -0.06 -20.37
CA GLN A 622 -1.11 0.20 -21.74
C GLN A 622 -0.96 1.65 -22.16
N THR A 623 -0.91 2.62 -21.24
CA THR A 623 -0.72 4.04 -21.57
C THR A 623 0.73 4.53 -21.45
N GLN A 624 1.67 3.68 -21.03
CA GLN A 624 3.09 4.07 -20.97
C GLN A 624 3.63 4.48 -22.34
N PRO A 625 4.53 5.49 -22.40
CA PRO A 625 5.11 5.92 -23.66
C PRO A 625 5.81 4.74 -24.36
N PRO A 626 5.54 4.50 -25.65
CA PRO A 626 6.13 3.37 -26.36
C PRO A 626 7.64 3.56 -26.55
N LYS A 627 8.37 2.45 -26.65
CA LYS A 627 9.78 2.47 -27.06
C LYS A 627 9.86 2.63 -28.57
N GLY A 628 9.97 3.86 -29.07
CA GLY A 628 10.09 4.19 -30.50
C GLY A 628 8.90 4.98 -31.05
N ARG A 629 8.91 5.22 -32.36
CA ARG A 629 7.82 5.94 -33.05
C ARG A 629 6.61 5.02 -33.20
N MET A 630 5.44 5.52 -32.80
CA MET A 630 4.15 4.88 -33.03
C MET A 630 3.47 5.54 -34.22
N ASP A 631 2.95 4.74 -35.15
CA ASP A 631 2.14 5.25 -36.24
C ASP A 631 0.68 5.45 -35.81
N ALA A 632 -0.11 6.04 -36.72
CA ALA A 632 -1.50 6.38 -36.46
C ALA A 632 -2.39 5.16 -36.17
N ALA A 633 -2.17 4.05 -36.88
CA ALA A 633 -2.98 2.84 -36.74
C ALA A 633 -2.66 2.09 -35.43
N SER A 634 -1.38 1.99 -35.08
CA SER A 634 -0.93 1.40 -33.82
C SER A 634 -1.43 2.19 -32.62
N LEU A 635 -1.47 3.53 -32.74
CA LEU A 635 -2.06 4.38 -31.71
C LEU A 635 -3.55 4.09 -31.53
N LEU A 636 -4.32 3.98 -32.62
CA LEU A 636 -5.75 3.68 -32.56
C LEU A 636 -6.01 2.32 -31.88
N LEU A 637 -5.31 1.27 -32.28
CA LEU A 637 -5.44 -0.07 -31.67
C LEU A 637 -5.12 -0.03 -30.17
N ARG A 638 -4.12 0.76 -29.77
CA ARG A 638 -3.78 0.95 -28.37
C ARG A 638 -4.88 1.66 -27.59
N LEU A 639 -5.53 2.65 -28.18
CA LEU A 639 -6.68 3.33 -27.57
C LEU A 639 -7.88 2.36 -27.44
N ASP A 640 -8.10 1.48 -28.42
CA ASP A 640 -9.12 0.43 -28.35
C ASP A 640 -8.87 -0.54 -27.18
N ASP A 641 -7.63 -1.02 -27.00
CA ASP A 641 -7.25 -1.89 -25.89
C ASP A 641 -7.48 -1.24 -24.52
N VAL A 642 -7.13 0.04 -24.38
CA VAL A 642 -7.36 0.81 -23.15
C VAL A 642 -8.86 0.97 -22.89
N MET A 643 -9.68 1.14 -23.93
CA MET A 643 -11.12 1.30 -23.81
C MET A 643 -11.77 0.03 -23.26
N ILE A 644 -11.40 -1.13 -23.78
CA ILE A 644 -11.86 -2.44 -23.29
C ILE A 644 -11.47 -2.61 -21.82
N THR A 645 -10.25 -2.21 -21.46
CA THR A 645 -9.73 -2.35 -20.10
C THR A 645 -10.44 -1.40 -19.11
N LEU A 646 -10.76 -0.16 -19.50
CA LEU A 646 -11.60 0.76 -18.71
C LEU A 646 -13.05 0.26 -18.56
N ALA A 647 -13.61 -0.35 -19.61
CA ALA A 647 -14.91 -1.00 -19.53
C ALA A 647 -14.90 -2.17 -18.54
N ALA A 648 -13.82 -2.97 -18.52
CA ALA A 648 -13.63 -4.04 -17.54
C ALA A 648 -13.55 -3.50 -16.11
N PHE A 649 -12.88 -2.35 -15.89
CA PHE A 649 -12.86 -1.69 -14.57
C PHE A 649 -14.28 -1.32 -14.13
N SER A 650 -15.06 -0.74 -15.04
CA SER A 650 -16.46 -0.36 -14.78
C SER A 650 -17.35 -1.57 -14.47
N GLY A 651 -17.17 -2.69 -15.15
CA GLY A 651 -17.90 -3.94 -14.88
C GLY A 651 -17.52 -4.54 -13.53
N LEU A 652 -16.22 -4.63 -13.23
CA LEU A 652 -15.73 -5.16 -11.95
C LEU A 652 -16.18 -4.32 -10.76
N GLU A 653 -16.25 -2.99 -10.90
CA GLU A 653 -16.79 -2.12 -9.85
C GLU A 653 -18.23 -2.49 -9.50
N GLN A 654 -19.07 -2.74 -10.51
CA GLN A 654 -20.48 -3.09 -10.32
C GLN A 654 -20.64 -4.51 -9.74
N GLU A 655 -19.79 -5.46 -10.11
CA GLU A 655 -19.94 -6.86 -9.69
C GLU A 655 -19.17 -7.20 -8.40
N SER A 656 -18.04 -6.52 -8.12
CA SER A 656 -17.10 -6.93 -7.05
C SER A 656 -17.24 -6.13 -5.75
N MET A 657 -17.82 -4.93 -5.79
CA MET A 657 -17.94 -4.09 -4.59
C MET A 657 -19.28 -4.31 -3.88
N THR A 658 -19.24 -4.44 -2.56
CA THR A 658 -20.46 -4.42 -1.73
C THR A 658 -21.15 -3.05 -1.87
N ARG A 659 -22.49 -3.04 -1.99
CA ARG A 659 -23.31 -1.83 -2.22
C ARG A 659 -23.45 -0.91 -0.98
N GLY A 660 -22.35 -0.69 -0.27
CA GLY A 660 -22.22 0.23 0.85
C GLY A 660 -21.70 1.61 0.44
N ALA A 661 -21.32 2.44 1.42
CA ALA A 661 -20.91 3.82 1.19
C ALA A 661 -19.69 3.96 0.26
N GLY A 662 -18.71 3.05 0.34
CA GLY A 662 -17.51 3.10 -0.51
C GLY A 662 -17.82 3.01 -2.01
N TRP A 663 -18.66 2.04 -2.40
CA TRP A 663 -19.15 1.94 -3.77
C TRP A 663 -19.97 3.17 -4.18
N ARG A 664 -20.83 3.68 -3.29
CA ARG A 664 -21.63 4.88 -3.58
C ARG A 664 -20.77 6.11 -3.86
N PHE A 665 -19.73 6.36 -3.07
CA PHE A 665 -18.83 7.50 -3.31
C PHE A 665 -18.09 7.38 -4.64
N LEU A 666 -17.62 6.17 -4.98
CA LEU A 666 -17.01 5.91 -6.29
C LEU A 666 -17.99 6.23 -7.41
N ASP A 667 -19.21 5.68 -7.36
CA ASP A 667 -20.19 5.91 -8.43
C ASP A 667 -20.69 7.37 -8.46
N ILE A 668 -20.86 8.04 -7.30
CA ILE A 668 -21.14 9.49 -7.25
C ILE A 668 -20.06 10.28 -8.00
N GLY A 669 -18.78 9.97 -7.76
CA GLY A 669 -17.67 10.58 -8.49
C GLY A 669 -17.82 10.39 -10.00
N ARG A 670 -18.13 9.16 -10.45
CA ARG A 670 -18.37 8.88 -11.87
C ARG A 670 -19.53 9.69 -12.43
N ARG A 671 -20.68 9.70 -11.74
CA ARG A 671 -21.89 10.39 -12.22
C ARG A 671 -21.68 11.90 -12.32
N ILE A 672 -21.04 12.53 -11.33
CA ILE A 672 -20.68 13.96 -11.40
C ILE A 672 -19.79 14.23 -12.62
N GLU A 673 -18.73 13.44 -12.80
CA GLU A 673 -17.79 13.68 -13.89
C GLU A 673 -18.44 13.45 -15.27
N ARG A 674 -19.31 12.43 -15.40
CA ARG A 674 -20.11 12.21 -16.61
C ARG A 674 -21.06 13.35 -16.90
N SER A 675 -21.76 13.88 -15.90
CA SER A 675 -22.63 15.04 -16.05
C SER A 675 -21.86 16.25 -16.58
N LEU A 676 -20.71 16.55 -15.95
CA LEU A 676 -19.85 17.66 -16.35
C LEU A 676 -19.27 17.45 -17.76
N HIS A 677 -18.86 16.23 -18.09
CA HIS A 677 -18.36 15.91 -19.43
C HIS A 677 -19.43 16.08 -20.49
N MET A 678 -20.66 15.59 -20.27
CA MET A 678 -21.76 15.76 -21.23
C MET A 678 -22.07 17.26 -21.47
N ILE A 679 -22.10 18.07 -20.41
CA ILE A 679 -22.28 19.53 -20.53
C ILE A 679 -21.12 20.16 -21.31
N ALA A 680 -19.88 19.73 -21.03
CA ALA A 680 -18.69 20.22 -21.74
C ALA A 680 -18.71 19.85 -23.24
N LEU A 681 -19.17 18.64 -23.60
CA LEU A 681 -19.33 18.24 -24.99
C LEU A 681 -20.33 19.14 -25.73
N MET A 682 -21.51 19.38 -25.13
CA MET A 682 -22.56 20.22 -25.72
C MET A 682 -22.10 21.67 -25.91
N ARG A 683 -21.40 22.22 -24.92
CA ARG A 683 -20.85 23.59 -24.97
C ARG A 683 -19.70 23.69 -25.97
N GLY A 684 -18.79 22.73 -25.97
CA GLY A 684 -17.58 22.75 -26.81
C GLY A 684 -17.87 22.67 -28.31
N VAL A 685 -18.95 21.99 -28.71
CA VAL A 685 -19.41 22.00 -30.11
C VAL A 685 -20.43 23.10 -30.43
N HIS A 686 -20.69 24.01 -29.48
CA HIS A 686 -21.65 25.11 -29.64
C HIS A 686 -23.04 24.64 -30.10
N VAL A 687 -23.56 23.54 -29.51
CA VAL A 687 -24.84 22.92 -29.94
C VAL A 687 -26.05 23.87 -29.86
N ALA A 688 -25.95 24.93 -29.07
CA ALA A 688 -26.96 26.00 -28.95
C ALA A 688 -27.09 26.85 -30.22
N ASP A 689 -26.00 27.01 -30.97
CA ASP A 689 -25.92 27.84 -32.19
C ASP A 689 -25.98 27.02 -33.47
N LEU A 690 -26.14 25.69 -33.36
CA LEU A 690 -25.99 24.77 -34.48
C LEU A 690 -26.99 25.02 -35.62
N ASP A 691 -28.18 25.54 -35.33
CA ASP A 691 -29.19 25.89 -36.35
C ASP A 691 -28.71 26.99 -37.33
N ARG A 692 -27.62 27.70 -37.00
CA ARG A 692 -27.02 28.75 -37.83
C ARG A 692 -25.99 28.22 -38.83
N GLU A 693 -25.57 26.96 -38.69
CA GLU A 693 -24.60 26.30 -39.56
C GLU A 693 -25.30 25.58 -40.72
N ASP A 694 -24.54 25.21 -41.75
CA ASP A 694 -25.07 24.44 -42.88
C ASP A 694 -25.47 23.01 -42.46
N GLU A 695 -26.53 22.47 -43.07
CA GLU A 695 -27.07 21.13 -42.75
C GLU A 695 -26.01 19.99 -42.67
N PRO A 696 -24.99 19.92 -43.56
CA PRO A 696 -23.93 18.91 -43.46
C PRO A 696 -23.06 19.06 -42.20
N VAL A 697 -22.80 20.29 -41.75
CA VAL A 697 -22.04 20.60 -40.54
C VAL A 697 -22.86 20.24 -39.31
N GLN A 698 -24.16 20.54 -39.32
CA GLN A 698 -25.08 20.15 -38.26
C GLN A 698 -25.12 18.62 -38.09
N ALA A 699 -25.35 17.89 -39.18
CA ALA A 699 -25.41 16.42 -39.16
C ALA A 699 -24.10 15.79 -38.70
N ALA A 700 -22.95 16.32 -39.14
CA ALA A 700 -21.62 15.85 -38.71
C ALA A 700 -21.40 16.07 -37.20
N THR A 701 -21.72 17.26 -36.69
CA THR A 701 -21.57 17.63 -35.28
C THR A 701 -22.46 16.77 -34.38
N LEU A 702 -23.72 16.60 -34.76
CA LEU A 702 -24.67 15.76 -34.01
C LEU A 702 -24.26 14.28 -34.04
N SER A 703 -23.71 13.80 -35.17
CA SER A 703 -23.18 12.43 -35.26
C SER A 703 -22.00 12.21 -34.30
N VAL A 704 -21.10 13.19 -34.19
CA VAL A 704 -19.99 13.16 -33.22
C VAL A 704 -20.52 13.15 -31.78
N LEU A 705 -21.53 13.97 -31.45
CA LEU A 705 -22.15 13.94 -30.12
C LEU A 705 -22.79 12.58 -29.80
N LEU A 706 -23.49 11.96 -30.77
CA LEU A 706 -24.07 10.62 -30.61
C LEU A 706 -23.01 9.53 -30.43
N GLU A 707 -21.87 9.64 -31.11
CA GLU A 707 -20.73 8.73 -30.97
C GLU A 707 -20.09 8.84 -29.58
N LEU A 708 -19.73 10.07 -29.15
CA LEU A 708 -19.14 10.30 -27.83
C LEU A 708 -20.12 9.98 -26.68
N GLY A 709 -21.42 10.13 -26.92
CA GLY A 709 -22.50 9.76 -26.02
C GLY A 709 -22.94 8.28 -26.11
N GLU A 710 -22.23 7.42 -26.85
CA GLU A 710 -22.54 5.98 -27.03
C GLU A 710 -24.01 5.70 -27.38
N SER A 711 -24.63 6.59 -28.16
CA SER A 711 -26.08 6.59 -28.42
C SER A 711 -26.43 6.44 -29.90
N VAL A 712 -25.43 6.16 -30.77
CA VAL A 712 -25.64 6.01 -32.22
C VAL A 712 -26.66 4.92 -32.56
N MET A 713 -26.54 3.73 -31.95
CA MET A 713 -27.48 2.62 -32.22
C MET A 713 -28.88 2.91 -31.69
N THR A 714 -28.98 3.47 -30.48
CA THR A 714 -30.26 3.88 -29.88
C THR A 714 -30.97 4.93 -30.73
N TYR A 715 -30.22 5.92 -31.22
CA TYR A 715 -30.75 6.94 -32.12
C TYR A 715 -31.24 6.34 -33.43
N ARG A 716 -30.42 5.51 -34.10
CA ARG A 716 -30.78 4.87 -35.38
C ARG A 716 -31.99 3.94 -35.27
N ALA A 717 -32.18 3.29 -34.12
CA ALA A 717 -33.37 2.47 -33.89
C ALA A 717 -34.66 3.29 -33.79
N ARG A 718 -34.58 4.55 -33.34
CA ARG A 718 -35.72 5.47 -33.19
C ARG A 718 -35.94 6.39 -34.40
N HIS A 719 -34.86 6.74 -35.09
CA HIS A 719 -34.84 7.69 -36.20
C HIS A 719 -34.11 7.08 -37.40
N LEU A 720 -34.82 6.92 -38.52
CA LEU A 720 -34.39 6.06 -39.62
C LEU A 720 -33.33 6.65 -40.56
N THR A 721 -33.25 7.98 -40.73
CA THR A 721 -32.40 8.54 -41.81
C THR A 721 -31.72 9.88 -41.51
N SER A 722 -32.34 10.81 -40.79
CA SER A 722 -31.73 12.12 -40.50
C SER A 722 -31.32 12.28 -39.03
N VAL A 723 -30.16 12.89 -38.81
CA VAL A 723 -29.70 13.28 -37.48
C VAL A 723 -30.19 14.70 -37.21
N LEU A 724 -31.16 14.84 -36.31
CA LEU A 724 -31.84 16.09 -35.99
C LEU A 724 -31.42 16.57 -34.60
N ARG A 725 -31.30 17.88 -34.42
CA ARG A 725 -30.81 18.48 -33.17
C ARG A 725 -31.71 18.14 -31.97
N THR A 726 -33.01 18.38 -32.06
CA THR A 726 -33.93 18.18 -30.92
C THR A 726 -33.96 16.73 -30.44
N PRO A 727 -34.09 15.70 -31.32
CA PRO A 727 -34.04 14.31 -30.87
C PRO A 727 -32.68 13.88 -30.29
N VAL A 728 -31.57 14.45 -30.77
CA VAL A 728 -30.24 14.19 -30.17
C VAL A 728 -30.13 14.81 -28.78
N LEU A 729 -30.61 16.04 -28.61
CA LEU A 729 -30.62 16.70 -27.31
C LEU A 729 -31.52 15.94 -26.32
N ASP A 730 -32.72 15.52 -26.75
CA ASP A 730 -33.64 14.71 -25.92
C ASP A 730 -32.97 13.40 -25.46
N LEU A 731 -32.34 12.68 -26.39
CA LEU A 731 -31.66 11.42 -26.10
C LEU A 731 -30.45 11.56 -25.17
N LEU A 732 -29.68 12.66 -25.28
CA LEU A 732 -28.43 12.86 -24.53
C LEU A 732 -28.60 13.71 -23.26
N LEU A 733 -29.68 14.49 -23.13
CA LEU A 733 -29.94 15.33 -21.96
C LEU A 733 -31.16 14.87 -21.17
N GLY A 734 -32.28 14.59 -21.83
CA GLY A 734 -33.59 14.37 -21.17
C GLY A 734 -33.96 12.92 -20.85
N GLU A 735 -33.43 11.95 -21.61
CA GLU A 735 -33.84 10.54 -21.49
C GLU A 735 -33.27 9.85 -20.23
N GLU A 736 -34.09 9.70 -19.18
CA GLU A 736 -33.68 9.01 -17.94
C GLU A 736 -33.40 7.51 -18.15
N ALA A 737 -33.87 6.88 -19.23
CA ALA A 737 -33.55 5.48 -19.54
C ALA A 737 -32.16 5.28 -20.18
N ASN A 738 -31.52 6.35 -20.67
CA ASN A 738 -30.21 6.28 -21.31
C ASN A 738 -29.08 6.43 -20.28
N PRO A 739 -28.22 5.41 -20.04
CA PRO A 739 -27.15 5.47 -19.03
C PRO A 739 -26.09 6.54 -19.28
N ARG A 740 -26.08 7.18 -20.46
CA ARG A 740 -25.19 8.29 -20.83
C ARG A 740 -25.85 9.65 -20.73
N ALA A 741 -27.17 9.70 -20.69
CA ALA A 741 -27.89 10.97 -20.65
C ALA A 741 -27.66 11.70 -19.33
N LEU A 742 -27.73 13.02 -19.39
CA LEU A 742 -27.58 13.88 -18.22
C LEU A 742 -28.68 13.59 -17.17
N ALA A 743 -29.93 13.41 -17.59
CA ALA A 743 -31.05 13.05 -16.72
C ALA A 743 -30.77 11.77 -15.90
N PHE A 744 -30.28 10.70 -16.54
CA PHE A 744 -29.91 9.47 -15.84
C PHE A 744 -28.82 9.72 -14.78
N GLN A 745 -27.78 10.51 -15.12
CA GLN A 745 -26.70 10.78 -14.17
C GLN A 745 -27.23 11.50 -12.92
N LEU A 746 -28.07 12.52 -13.12
CA LEU A 746 -28.66 13.30 -12.03
C LEU A 746 -29.62 12.45 -11.17
N ALA A 747 -30.43 11.60 -11.79
CA ALA A 747 -31.30 10.68 -11.07
C ALA A 747 -30.51 9.64 -10.25
N ALA A 748 -29.41 9.12 -10.81
CA ALA A 748 -28.49 8.25 -10.08
C ALA A 748 -27.86 9.00 -8.89
N LEU A 749 -27.34 10.22 -9.11
CA LEU A 749 -26.75 11.05 -8.05
C LEU A 749 -27.71 11.28 -6.89
N ASP A 750 -28.94 11.68 -7.16
CA ASP A 750 -29.99 11.87 -6.14
C ASP A 750 -30.18 10.60 -5.31
N ARG A 751 -30.34 9.45 -5.96
CA ARG A 751 -30.49 8.15 -5.29
C ARG A 751 -29.27 7.74 -4.45
N HIS A 752 -28.05 8.00 -4.92
CA HIS A 752 -26.85 7.68 -4.14
C HIS A 752 -26.72 8.58 -2.92
N MET A 753 -26.93 9.89 -3.07
CA MET A 753 -26.79 10.86 -1.99
C MET A 753 -27.84 10.65 -0.89
N ARG A 754 -29.09 10.33 -1.25
CA ARG A 754 -30.14 9.99 -0.26
C ARG A 754 -29.85 8.72 0.54
N ALA A 755 -29.00 7.83 0.03
CA ALA A 755 -28.62 6.59 0.67
C ALA A 755 -27.30 6.68 1.46
N LEU A 756 -26.65 7.85 1.48
CA LEU A 756 -25.49 8.10 2.34
C LEU A 756 -25.94 8.20 3.81
N PRO A 757 -25.04 7.89 4.77
CA PRO A 757 -25.36 8.01 6.19
C PRO A 757 -25.80 9.44 6.54
N SER A 758 -26.95 9.58 7.21
CA SER A 758 -27.39 10.87 7.73
C SER A 758 -26.35 11.40 8.71
N GLN A 759 -25.88 12.62 8.44
CA GLN A 759 -25.17 13.41 9.42
C GLN A 759 -26.24 13.97 10.36
N GLY A 760 -26.29 13.52 11.62
CA GLY A 760 -27.31 13.96 12.58
C GLY A 760 -27.49 15.49 12.57
N VAL A 761 -28.73 15.94 12.78
CA VAL A 761 -29.13 17.35 12.67
C VAL A 761 -28.45 18.18 13.77
N GLY A 762 -27.23 18.65 13.53
CA GLY A 762 -26.68 19.82 14.21
C GLY A 762 -27.43 21.07 13.74
N THR A 763 -27.43 22.13 14.54
CA THR A 763 -28.17 23.39 14.30
C THR A 763 -27.65 24.23 13.10
N GLY A 764 -26.93 23.62 12.15
CA GLY A 764 -26.39 24.26 10.94
C GLY A 764 -27.09 23.77 9.66
N THR A 765 -26.79 24.42 8.54
CA THR A 765 -27.24 24.01 7.20
C THR A 765 -26.71 22.61 6.87
N ASP A 766 -27.61 21.65 6.62
CA ASP A 766 -27.26 20.30 6.18
C ASP A 766 -26.57 20.36 4.80
N PRO A 767 -25.25 20.09 4.69
CA PRO A 767 -24.56 20.17 3.41
C PRO A 767 -25.06 19.09 2.43
N THR A 768 -25.55 17.95 2.92
CA THR A 768 -26.15 16.90 2.06
C THR A 768 -27.44 17.41 1.43
N GLY A 769 -28.28 18.12 2.21
CA GLY A 769 -29.45 18.82 1.72
C GLY A 769 -29.13 19.86 0.64
N GLY A 770 -28.04 20.62 0.80
CA GLY A 770 -27.55 21.56 -0.22
C GLY A 770 -27.18 20.87 -1.55
N ALA A 771 -26.44 19.77 -1.49
CA ALA A 771 -26.11 18.96 -2.66
C ALA A 771 -27.36 18.39 -3.36
N LEU A 772 -28.32 17.87 -2.58
CA LEU A 772 -29.59 17.36 -3.09
C LEU A 772 -30.42 18.45 -3.76
N ALA A 773 -30.45 19.66 -3.21
CA ALA A 773 -31.16 20.79 -3.79
C ALA A 773 -30.61 21.19 -5.17
N ILE A 774 -29.27 21.21 -5.33
CA ILE A 774 -28.64 21.48 -6.64
C ILE A 774 -29.04 20.42 -7.67
N VAL A 775 -28.96 19.13 -7.31
CA VAL A 775 -29.32 18.04 -8.23
C VAL A 775 -30.82 18.08 -8.56
N ALA A 776 -31.69 18.36 -7.59
CA ALA A 776 -33.12 18.52 -7.84
C ALA A 776 -33.42 19.70 -8.78
N ALA A 777 -32.77 20.86 -8.58
CA ALA A 777 -32.91 22.01 -9.48
C ALA A 777 -32.43 21.68 -10.90
N ALA A 778 -31.30 20.98 -11.03
CA ALA A 778 -30.78 20.54 -12.33
C ALA A 778 -31.75 19.60 -13.06
N ARG A 779 -32.37 18.64 -12.35
CA ARG A 779 -33.40 17.75 -12.92
C ARG A 779 -34.62 18.53 -13.38
N ASN A 780 -35.16 19.41 -12.54
CA ASN A 780 -36.32 20.22 -12.87
C ASN A 780 -36.07 21.09 -14.11
N SER A 781 -34.85 21.61 -14.29
CA SER A 781 -34.49 22.39 -15.47
C SER A 781 -34.41 21.57 -16.76
N LEU A 782 -34.19 20.24 -16.69
CA LEU A 782 -34.19 19.36 -17.86
C LEU A 782 -35.58 18.87 -18.26
N GLU A 783 -36.52 18.74 -17.31
CA GLU A 783 -37.91 18.36 -17.58
C GLU A 783 -38.70 19.47 -18.29
N ARG A 784 -38.18 20.69 -18.28
CA ARG A 784 -38.75 21.87 -18.91
C ARG A 784 -38.56 21.84 -20.43
N THR A 785 -39.64 21.52 -21.14
CA THR A 785 -39.67 21.34 -22.61
C THR A 785 -39.26 22.62 -23.38
N ASP A 786 -39.45 23.80 -22.78
CA ASP A 786 -39.03 25.11 -23.29
C ASP A 786 -37.51 25.30 -23.29
N ALA A 787 -36.79 24.65 -22.37
CA ALA A 787 -35.35 24.84 -22.18
C ALA A 787 -34.49 24.27 -23.32
N MET A 788 -35.04 23.34 -24.11
CA MET A 788 -34.36 22.67 -25.22
C MET A 788 -34.85 23.16 -26.60
N ALA A 789 -35.87 24.03 -26.62
CA ALA A 789 -36.53 24.49 -27.84
C ALA A 789 -35.83 25.67 -28.53
N SER A 790 -35.17 26.55 -27.77
CA SER A 790 -34.42 27.70 -28.33
C SER A 790 -32.93 27.61 -28.02
N GLY A 791 -32.08 28.12 -28.92
CA GLY A 791 -30.63 28.16 -28.72
C GLY A 791 -30.22 28.96 -27.49
N GLU A 792 -30.86 30.10 -27.24
CA GLU A 792 -30.57 30.95 -26.08
C GLU A 792 -30.97 30.30 -24.75
N ALA A 793 -32.13 29.63 -24.69
CA ALA A 793 -32.54 28.88 -23.50
C ALA A 793 -31.58 27.72 -23.23
N LEU A 794 -31.19 26.97 -24.28
CA LEU A 794 -30.24 25.86 -24.15
C LEU A 794 -28.86 26.33 -23.66
N ARG A 795 -28.35 27.46 -24.18
CA ARG A 795 -27.09 28.04 -23.72
C ARG A 795 -27.16 28.40 -22.23
N THR A 796 -28.23 29.11 -21.84
CA THR A 796 -28.47 29.51 -20.44
C THR A 796 -28.56 28.29 -19.52
N LEU A 797 -29.26 27.25 -19.94
CA LEU A 797 -29.36 25.98 -19.21
C LEU A 797 -27.97 25.35 -19.02
N LEU A 798 -27.22 25.15 -20.10
CA LEU A 798 -25.90 24.52 -20.06
C LEU A 798 -24.89 25.31 -19.21
N ASP A 799 -24.91 26.64 -19.30
CA ASP A 799 -24.03 27.51 -18.49
C ASP A 799 -24.41 27.44 -17.01
N THR A 800 -25.71 27.47 -16.69
CA THR A 800 -26.19 27.35 -15.29
C THR A 800 -25.79 26.00 -14.69
N LEU A 801 -25.96 24.90 -15.44
CA LEU A 801 -25.56 23.57 -14.99
C LEU A 801 -24.04 23.44 -14.85
N ALA A 802 -23.26 24.02 -15.77
CA ALA A 802 -21.80 24.04 -15.71
C ALA A 802 -21.27 24.79 -14.48
N MET A 803 -21.96 25.84 -14.03
CA MET A 803 -21.59 26.60 -12.83
C MET A 803 -22.03 25.93 -11.52
N SER A 804 -23.24 25.35 -11.49
CA SER A 804 -23.85 24.85 -10.24
C SER A 804 -23.47 23.42 -9.87
N LEU A 805 -23.36 22.50 -10.84
CA LEU A 805 -23.04 21.09 -10.53
C LEU A 805 -21.68 20.88 -9.84
N PRO A 806 -20.61 21.65 -10.13
CA PRO A 806 -19.37 21.55 -9.38
C PRO A 806 -19.53 21.74 -7.86
N ASP A 807 -20.50 22.54 -7.41
CA ASP A 807 -20.74 22.79 -5.98
C ASP A 807 -21.26 21.56 -5.23
N VAL A 808 -21.84 20.58 -5.91
CA VAL A 808 -22.17 19.27 -5.31
C VAL A 808 -20.92 18.63 -4.70
N SER A 809 -19.78 18.74 -5.38
CA SER A 809 -18.49 18.25 -4.86
C SER A 809 -18.08 18.98 -3.59
N ASN A 810 -18.30 20.30 -3.52
CA ASN A 810 -17.97 21.11 -2.36
C ASN A 810 -18.84 20.71 -1.16
N PHE A 811 -20.15 20.57 -1.36
CA PHE A 811 -21.08 20.13 -0.30
C PHE A 811 -20.76 18.73 0.23
N LEU A 812 -20.46 17.77 -0.66
CA LEU A 812 -20.05 16.43 -0.25
C LEU A 812 -18.73 16.43 0.53
N ALA A 813 -17.76 17.25 0.12
CA ALA A 813 -16.50 17.39 0.85
C ALA A 813 -16.71 17.94 2.27
N HIS A 814 -17.59 18.94 2.42
CA HIS A 814 -17.94 19.48 3.73
C HIS A 814 -18.72 18.48 4.61
N ALA A 815 -19.61 17.68 4.03
CA ALA A 815 -20.40 16.72 4.79
C ALA A 815 -19.59 15.50 5.26
N TYR A 816 -18.71 14.97 4.41
CA TYR A 816 -18.14 13.63 4.59
C TYR A 816 -16.60 13.58 4.64
N PHE A 817 -15.89 14.54 4.04
CA PHE A 817 -14.43 14.49 3.93
C PHE A 817 -13.73 15.40 4.95
N SER A 818 -14.38 16.51 5.33
CA SER A 818 -13.88 17.45 6.33
C SER A 818 -14.60 17.30 7.67
N HIS A 819 -13.83 17.16 8.75
CA HIS A 819 -14.33 17.22 10.13
C HIS A 819 -13.97 18.55 10.82
N ALA A 820 -13.74 19.61 10.04
CA ALA A 820 -13.30 20.91 10.53
C ALA A 820 -14.33 21.65 11.40
N PHE A 821 -15.63 21.31 11.26
CA PHE A 821 -16.67 21.88 12.10
C PHE A 821 -16.98 20.95 13.26
N ALA A 822 -16.82 21.48 14.47
CA ALA A 822 -17.16 20.81 15.72
C ALA A 822 -18.63 20.35 15.67
N ARG A 823 -18.83 19.03 15.60
CA ARG A 823 -20.10 18.44 16.02
C ARG A 823 -20.14 18.57 17.53
N SER A 824 -21.09 19.36 18.04
CA SER A 824 -21.36 19.45 19.48
C SER A 824 -21.56 18.05 20.04
N ALA A 825 -20.96 17.82 21.21
CA ALA A 825 -20.80 16.56 21.92
C ALA A 825 -22.07 15.70 22.02
#